data_AF-A0A939R939-F1
#
_entry.id   AF-A0A939R939-F1
#
_cell.length_a   1.000
_cell.length_b   1.000
_cell.length_c   1.000
_cell.angle_alpha   90.00
_cell.angle_beta   90.00
_cell.angle_gamma   90.00
#
_symmetry.space_group_name_H-M   'P 1'
#
loop_
_entity.id
_entity.type
_entity.pdbx_description
1 polymer ?
#
loop_
_entity_poly.entity_id
_entity_poly.type
_entity_poly.pdbx_seq_one_letter_code
_entity_poly.pdbx_strand_id
1 'polypeptide(L)'
;MTKGQGSKVAIFDQGIEVNHPDLIDNIVNLGYDVETNTTPNVVRGPHGTACAGIVGADENNIGIIGVAPESQIIPVSINLTFYNTPEQIANGFMWAYLNGADIISNSWGGFDTSYVMETALQKALTEGRNGKGAVVVFAAGNYNYNGVEECLRYPGCSLPDILVVGATSPCGERKSLSSCDGEFWWASCFGERLDIMAPGVLIPTTDLLGIYGYNYLNGSQDTLEYSNYDYIRYFNGTSSACPHVAGVAALMLSVNPELSVGQVCEILETTATKIKGDVYQYLTDNVHCHGTWNEQMGYGLVNAHKAVLKAAYYQIFGTSSLSYCNPVQQYTVGTAYNELLDNVSFLWQSSSNIQIISNNNSESVLIQPNGYGEGWLQCKVFHGGDSCVLWKPILLYDTLYNNHSVQGNDSILDTALVVGTMIVNPSSILTIRGKLYLTSSARLIVNPGGKLIVDGGILTSACPGEMWQGIEVVGDRTKHQTAANQGTVILRNGATIENAVCGIRTGLREDNTQYLTTGGIVKADTATFRNCAMDVMFLPYADEVMAGIQNNNVSHFNNCLFTVNSANHFAGTGCARDTRVSLWDVCGVKFNGCVFRDSTTGPLNSTRAIHAEDAGFYVKSYCTAAPNQYTDCQCPSAYATRSAFSGFTTAVEADMSLYHNGITIDEALFTNNGTGVFIQGMDYPEVTRCMFDLSSFPPTSVSAMGLRLDACTGYKVEQDTFHRNTYSDIYDGYGIWLSGSGPDNNLLYRNRFDNLNKAVRISGVNGGKGTGLQCTCNAFTGDDYDIYVAPSSLIASGQGSASSGADNTFLFTVTSSFHHAGTQTIDYYHSSNLTGPHAPISPSSNVSVRNRAAANSCASTLCDNGIVSKTPPAGLVSLKAACDSLIQIFENENYAEVLADPTGDTYNATTLAAAQSTWAAIREAEQALQGQTQRAIRYLLNDTVVDLYAVAAWLALSPGITSRYQETEIASSLGLSNSSMLLDIATLYVSTPEEQDEHDNYMDFNLLRKQLSTLSDGRVNWPAAMPTQVAELQRIAEANTGRSSAMAKGVLCFFFDICYEEDGGETRGHLVETFHGTSIQNGTDGGLLVYPNPTNGMLYVALSNAEESIDRIVIANLTGREVAAFAGPDERIDVTALPAGIYLITVTTASGNPFSGKFVKTNGM
;
A
#
# COMPACT_ATOMS: atom_id res chain seq x y z
N MET A 1 -23.07 9.26 -50.64
CA MET A 1 -23.67 8.20 -49.80
C MET A 1 -22.97 6.91 -50.18
N THR A 2 -22.59 6.07 -49.21
CA THR A 2 -22.02 4.73 -49.50
C THR A 2 -22.97 3.90 -50.37
N LYS A 3 -22.44 2.87 -51.06
CA LYS A 3 -23.20 1.93 -51.89
C LYS A 3 -23.30 0.52 -51.31
N GLY A 4 -22.76 0.30 -50.11
CA GLY A 4 -22.89 -0.99 -49.40
C GLY A 4 -21.74 -1.98 -49.63
N GLN A 5 -20.63 -1.53 -50.22
CA GLN A 5 -19.45 -2.35 -50.48
C GLN A 5 -18.96 -3.07 -49.22
N GLY A 6 -18.67 -4.37 -49.35
CA GLY A 6 -18.13 -5.20 -48.26
C GLY A 6 -19.16 -5.83 -47.33
N SER A 7 -20.42 -5.38 -47.38
CA SER A 7 -21.54 -6.00 -46.64
C SER A 7 -22.12 -7.19 -47.39
N LYS A 8 -22.50 -8.25 -46.68
CA LYS A 8 -23.16 -9.44 -47.23
C LYS A 8 -24.59 -9.61 -46.72
N VAL A 9 -25.56 -9.60 -47.63
CA VAL A 9 -26.99 -9.76 -47.32
C VAL A 9 -27.47 -11.13 -47.79
N ALA A 10 -27.83 -11.99 -46.86
CA ALA A 10 -28.53 -13.23 -47.16
C ALA A 10 -30.01 -12.93 -47.45
N ILE A 11 -30.46 -13.26 -48.66
CA ILE A 11 -31.88 -13.29 -49.00
C ILE A 11 -32.36 -14.71 -48.72
N PHE A 12 -33.04 -14.86 -47.59
CA PHE A 12 -33.56 -16.14 -47.16
C PHE A 12 -35.00 -16.27 -47.65
N ASP A 13 -35.20 -16.87 -48.83
CA ASP A 13 -36.47 -16.83 -49.56
C ASP A 13 -36.62 -18.03 -50.52
N GLN A 14 -37.39 -17.96 -51.61
CA GLN A 14 -37.61 -19.06 -52.57
C GLN A 14 -36.43 -19.33 -53.53
N GLY A 15 -35.22 -18.91 -53.16
CA GLY A 15 -34.05 -18.90 -54.04
C GLY A 15 -33.97 -17.67 -54.94
N ILE A 16 -32.81 -17.48 -55.55
CA ILE A 16 -32.51 -16.31 -56.41
C ILE A 16 -31.96 -16.81 -57.73
N GLU A 17 -32.43 -16.22 -58.82
CA GLU A 17 -31.86 -16.46 -60.14
C GLU A 17 -30.49 -15.79 -60.27
N VAL A 18 -29.45 -16.57 -59.98
CA VAL A 18 -28.08 -16.05 -59.83
C VAL A 18 -27.47 -15.46 -61.10
N ASN A 19 -28.04 -15.76 -62.27
CA ASN A 19 -27.58 -15.26 -63.56
C ASN A 19 -28.39 -14.06 -64.07
N HIS A 20 -29.26 -13.48 -63.23
CA HIS A 20 -30.00 -12.27 -63.62
C HIS A 20 -28.99 -11.14 -63.94
N PRO A 21 -29.09 -10.47 -65.10
CA PRO A 21 -28.11 -9.46 -65.53
C PRO A 21 -27.84 -8.35 -64.51
N ASP A 22 -28.86 -8.01 -63.73
CA ASP A 22 -28.79 -6.97 -62.71
C ASP A 22 -28.29 -7.44 -61.33
N LEU A 23 -28.07 -8.75 -61.14
CA LEU A 23 -27.67 -9.32 -59.85
C LEU A 23 -26.36 -10.10 -59.92
N ILE A 24 -25.98 -10.59 -61.10
CA ILE A 24 -24.88 -11.55 -61.27
C ILE A 24 -23.55 -11.06 -60.70
N ASP A 25 -23.25 -9.77 -60.81
CA ASP A 25 -21.99 -9.18 -60.31
C ASP A 25 -21.98 -9.03 -58.78
N ASN A 26 -23.15 -8.99 -58.16
CA ASN A 26 -23.32 -8.84 -56.71
C ASN A 26 -23.61 -10.16 -55.99
N ILE A 27 -23.94 -11.23 -56.71
CA ILE A 27 -24.21 -12.53 -56.08
C ILE A 27 -22.90 -13.23 -55.71
N VAL A 28 -22.78 -13.65 -54.46
CA VAL A 28 -21.64 -14.47 -54.06
C VAL A 28 -21.71 -15.84 -54.74
N ASN A 29 -20.56 -16.43 -55.06
CA ASN A 29 -20.47 -17.79 -55.57
C ASN A 29 -20.68 -18.83 -54.44
N LEU A 30 -21.78 -18.69 -53.71
CA LEU A 30 -22.17 -19.49 -52.57
C LEU A 30 -23.70 -19.39 -52.43
N GLY A 31 -24.39 -20.50 -52.19
CA GLY A 31 -25.82 -20.47 -51.93
C GLY A 31 -26.30 -21.78 -51.35
N TYR A 32 -27.42 -21.75 -50.64
CA TYR A 32 -27.90 -22.88 -49.85
C TYR A 32 -29.34 -23.22 -50.16
N ASP A 33 -29.66 -24.51 -50.15
CA ASP A 33 -31.00 -25.02 -50.21
C ASP A 33 -31.37 -25.71 -48.90
N VAL A 34 -32.35 -25.16 -48.21
CA VAL A 34 -32.83 -25.64 -46.92
C VAL A 34 -33.58 -26.97 -47.03
N GLU A 35 -34.27 -27.22 -48.15
CA GLU A 35 -34.98 -28.49 -48.35
C GLU A 35 -34.02 -29.68 -48.43
N THR A 36 -32.99 -29.56 -49.26
CA THR A 36 -32.00 -30.62 -49.46
C THR A 36 -30.82 -30.56 -48.49
N ASN A 37 -30.67 -29.44 -47.78
CA ASN A 37 -29.54 -29.16 -46.89
C ASN A 37 -28.20 -29.19 -47.66
N THR A 38 -28.20 -28.70 -48.90
CA THR A 38 -27.05 -28.71 -49.83
C THR A 38 -26.85 -27.36 -50.54
N THR A 39 -25.74 -27.24 -51.28
CA THR A 39 -25.43 -26.10 -52.16
C THR A 39 -25.44 -26.58 -53.63
N PRO A 40 -25.82 -25.77 -54.62
CA PRO A 40 -26.20 -24.35 -54.53
C PRO A 40 -27.66 -24.16 -54.11
N ASN A 41 -28.12 -22.90 -54.05
CA ASN A 41 -29.54 -22.56 -53.86
C ASN A 41 -30.41 -23.08 -55.02
N VAL A 42 -31.70 -23.28 -54.77
CA VAL A 42 -32.68 -23.71 -55.77
C VAL A 42 -33.77 -22.66 -55.91
N VAL A 43 -33.97 -22.18 -57.14
CA VAL A 43 -35.02 -21.22 -57.50
C VAL A 43 -36.37 -21.93 -57.60
N ARG A 44 -37.30 -21.59 -56.70
CA ARG A 44 -38.65 -22.18 -56.61
C ARG A 44 -39.76 -21.18 -56.97
N GLY A 45 -39.44 -19.90 -57.10
CA GLY A 45 -40.40 -18.85 -57.42
C GLY A 45 -39.73 -17.48 -57.58
N PRO A 46 -40.47 -16.46 -58.05
CA PRO A 46 -39.91 -15.14 -58.34
C PRO A 46 -39.68 -14.24 -57.13
N HIS A 47 -40.24 -14.58 -55.98
CA HIS A 47 -40.23 -13.73 -54.79
C HIS A 47 -38.81 -13.39 -54.29
N GLY A 48 -37.93 -14.39 -54.20
CA GLY A 48 -36.55 -14.18 -53.74
C GLY A 48 -35.72 -13.30 -54.67
N THR A 49 -35.83 -13.49 -55.99
CA THR A 49 -35.19 -12.61 -56.99
C THR A 49 -35.70 -11.18 -56.88
N ALA A 50 -37.01 -10.97 -56.66
CA ALA A 50 -37.57 -9.64 -56.46
C ALA A 50 -37.09 -8.97 -55.17
N CYS A 51 -36.98 -9.70 -54.06
CA CYS A 51 -36.38 -9.18 -52.82
C CYS A 51 -34.89 -8.85 -53.00
N ALA A 52 -34.14 -9.67 -53.74
CA ALA A 52 -32.72 -9.45 -54.02
C ALA A 52 -32.47 -8.15 -54.80
N GLY A 53 -33.29 -7.85 -55.81
CA GLY A 53 -33.18 -6.62 -56.60
C GLY A 53 -33.34 -5.34 -55.76
N ILE A 54 -34.26 -5.35 -54.79
CA ILE A 54 -34.45 -4.21 -53.88
C ILE A 54 -33.20 -3.99 -53.03
N VAL A 55 -32.54 -5.05 -52.57
CA VAL A 55 -31.31 -4.93 -51.78
C VAL A 55 -30.15 -4.46 -52.64
N GLY A 56 -29.86 -5.16 -53.74
CA GLY A 56 -28.56 -5.08 -54.41
C GLY A 56 -28.58 -5.31 -55.92
N ALA A 57 -29.63 -4.89 -56.63
CA ALA A 57 -29.51 -4.70 -58.09
C ALA A 57 -28.37 -3.70 -58.38
N ASP A 58 -27.51 -4.05 -59.32
CA ASP A 58 -26.28 -3.32 -59.61
C ASP A 58 -26.53 -1.97 -60.30
N GLU A 59 -25.59 -1.03 -60.16
CA GLU A 59 -25.65 0.25 -60.85
C GLU A 59 -24.99 0.15 -62.25
N ASN A 60 -25.63 -0.60 -63.15
CA ASN A 60 -25.06 -0.98 -64.46
C ASN A 60 -25.79 -0.38 -65.68
N ASN A 61 -26.75 0.54 -65.45
CA ASN A 61 -27.66 1.11 -66.46
C ASN A 61 -28.68 0.13 -67.06
N ILE A 62 -28.94 -1.00 -66.41
CA ILE A 62 -29.99 -1.96 -66.76
C ILE A 62 -31.08 -1.84 -65.68
N GLY A 63 -32.35 -1.95 -66.06
CA GLY A 63 -33.43 -2.18 -65.10
C GLY A 63 -33.59 -1.15 -63.98
N ILE A 64 -33.17 -1.53 -62.77
CA ILE A 64 -33.35 -0.80 -61.50
C ILE A 64 -32.02 -0.76 -60.74
N ILE A 65 -31.95 0.03 -59.66
CA ILE A 65 -30.80 0.07 -58.76
C ILE A 65 -31.29 -0.32 -57.37
N GLY A 66 -30.57 -1.23 -56.71
CA GLY A 66 -30.84 -1.63 -55.34
C GLY A 66 -30.50 -0.54 -54.32
N VAL A 67 -30.95 -0.70 -53.08
CA VAL A 67 -30.62 0.23 -51.99
C VAL A 67 -29.11 0.23 -51.69
N ALA A 68 -28.46 -0.94 -51.79
CA ALA A 68 -27.05 -1.16 -51.58
C ALA A 68 -26.45 -1.89 -52.81
N PRO A 69 -26.26 -1.17 -53.93
CA PRO A 69 -25.93 -1.76 -55.23
C PRO A 69 -24.51 -2.33 -55.33
N GLU A 70 -23.66 -2.15 -54.32
CA GLU A 70 -22.34 -2.79 -54.23
C GLU A 70 -22.25 -3.81 -53.07
N SER A 71 -23.39 -4.14 -52.46
CA SER A 71 -23.46 -5.20 -51.44
C SER A 71 -23.47 -6.58 -52.09
N GLN A 72 -22.96 -7.58 -51.37
CA GLN A 72 -22.93 -8.95 -51.83
C GLN A 72 -24.20 -9.70 -51.39
N ILE A 73 -24.88 -10.38 -52.31
CA ILE A 73 -26.11 -11.13 -52.06
C ILE A 73 -25.78 -12.62 -51.85
N ILE A 74 -26.26 -13.20 -50.74
CA ILE A 74 -26.17 -14.65 -50.44
C ILE A 74 -27.56 -15.31 -50.62
N PRO A 75 -27.74 -16.19 -51.60
CA PRO A 75 -28.99 -16.90 -51.76
C PRO A 75 -29.17 -18.04 -50.75
N VAL A 76 -30.24 -17.99 -49.95
CA VAL A 76 -30.67 -19.10 -49.09
C VAL A 76 -32.11 -19.45 -49.47
N SER A 77 -32.31 -20.65 -49.98
CA SER A 77 -33.58 -21.07 -50.58
C SER A 77 -34.41 -21.96 -49.64
N ILE A 78 -35.70 -21.65 -49.53
CA ILE A 78 -36.77 -22.39 -48.85
C ILE A 78 -37.96 -22.58 -49.79
N ASN A 79 -38.90 -23.41 -49.37
CA ASN A 79 -40.15 -23.59 -50.07
C ASN A 79 -41.27 -22.87 -49.33
N LEU A 80 -41.79 -21.80 -49.93
CA LEU A 80 -42.95 -21.09 -49.39
C LEU A 80 -44.29 -21.71 -49.83
N THR A 81 -44.28 -22.74 -50.68
CA THR A 81 -45.48 -23.43 -51.17
C THR A 81 -45.77 -24.72 -50.39
N PHE A 82 -44.74 -25.39 -49.87
CA PHE A 82 -44.83 -26.59 -49.04
C PHE A 82 -44.12 -26.38 -47.70
N TYR A 83 -44.52 -27.10 -46.65
CA TYR A 83 -43.96 -26.91 -45.31
C TYR A 83 -42.53 -27.45 -45.20
N ASN A 84 -41.56 -26.55 -44.98
CA ASN A 84 -40.26 -26.90 -44.40
C ASN A 84 -40.40 -27.19 -42.91
N THR A 85 -39.60 -28.11 -42.37
CA THR A 85 -39.59 -28.35 -40.92
C THR A 85 -38.84 -27.23 -40.19
N PRO A 86 -39.16 -26.96 -38.91
CA PRO A 86 -38.42 -26.00 -38.09
C PRO A 86 -36.90 -26.25 -38.07
N GLU A 87 -36.47 -27.51 -38.07
CA GLU A 87 -35.05 -27.89 -38.09
C GLU A 87 -34.36 -27.49 -39.40
N GLN A 88 -35.06 -27.66 -40.53
CA GLN A 88 -34.55 -27.23 -41.83
C GLN A 88 -34.36 -25.70 -41.85
N ILE A 89 -35.36 -24.95 -41.40
CA ILE A 89 -35.28 -23.48 -41.32
C ILE A 89 -34.15 -23.04 -40.38
N ALA A 90 -34.02 -23.68 -39.20
CA ALA A 90 -32.93 -23.43 -38.27
C ALA A 90 -31.55 -23.66 -38.90
N ASN A 91 -31.38 -24.73 -39.70
CA ASN A 91 -30.14 -24.98 -40.44
C ASN A 91 -29.85 -23.88 -41.46
N GLY A 92 -30.86 -23.29 -42.09
CA GLY A 92 -30.69 -22.15 -42.99
C GLY A 92 -30.14 -20.90 -42.29
N PHE A 93 -30.67 -20.55 -41.11
CA PHE A 93 -30.12 -19.46 -40.28
C PHE A 93 -28.68 -19.73 -39.86
N MET A 94 -28.42 -20.94 -39.33
CA MET A 94 -27.08 -21.37 -38.93
C MET A 94 -26.11 -21.27 -40.11
N TRP A 95 -26.50 -21.80 -41.27
CA TRP A 95 -25.66 -21.80 -42.47
C TRP A 95 -25.39 -20.37 -42.95
N ALA A 96 -26.40 -19.50 -42.98
CA ALA A 96 -26.25 -18.12 -43.45
C ALA A 96 -25.19 -17.36 -42.63
N TYR A 97 -25.32 -17.31 -41.30
CA TYR A 97 -24.38 -16.54 -40.48
C TYR A 97 -22.99 -17.18 -40.45
N LEU A 98 -22.89 -18.52 -40.42
CA LEU A 98 -21.60 -19.24 -40.45
C LEU A 98 -20.84 -19.04 -41.77
N ASN A 99 -21.57 -18.75 -42.85
CA ASN A 99 -20.98 -18.44 -44.16
C ASN A 99 -20.84 -16.93 -44.42
N GLY A 100 -20.87 -16.13 -43.36
CA GLY A 100 -20.52 -14.73 -43.40
C GLY A 100 -21.64 -13.81 -43.87
N ALA A 101 -22.91 -14.19 -43.72
CA ALA A 101 -24.00 -13.24 -43.84
C ALA A 101 -23.89 -12.19 -42.73
N ASP A 102 -23.81 -10.91 -43.12
CA ASP A 102 -23.88 -9.79 -42.18
C ASP A 102 -25.33 -9.46 -41.83
N ILE A 103 -26.20 -9.54 -42.82
CA ILE A 103 -27.63 -9.27 -42.71
C ILE A 103 -28.40 -10.47 -43.27
N ILE A 104 -29.51 -10.86 -42.65
CA ILE A 104 -30.41 -11.92 -43.12
C ILE A 104 -31.79 -11.30 -43.30
N SER A 105 -32.24 -11.18 -44.55
CA SER A 105 -33.55 -10.63 -44.93
C SER A 105 -34.55 -11.76 -45.15
N ASN A 106 -35.69 -11.68 -44.46
CA ASN A 106 -36.70 -12.73 -44.40
C ASN A 106 -38.08 -12.14 -44.70
N SER A 107 -38.52 -12.29 -45.95
CA SER A 107 -39.83 -11.80 -46.41
C SER A 107 -40.94 -12.85 -46.29
N TRP A 108 -40.96 -13.58 -45.17
CA TRP A 108 -41.88 -14.69 -44.89
C TRP A 108 -42.14 -14.86 -43.40
N GLY A 109 -43.11 -15.70 -43.02
CA GLY A 109 -43.44 -16.00 -41.63
C GLY A 109 -44.68 -16.87 -41.50
N GLY A 110 -45.16 -17.06 -40.27
CA GLY A 110 -46.36 -17.84 -39.97
C GLY A 110 -46.09 -19.31 -39.63
N PHE A 111 -44.92 -19.60 -39.10
CA PHE A 111 -44.62 -20.90 -38.49
C PHE A 111 -45.19 -20.96 -37.05
N ASP A 112 -45.43 -22.16 -36.54
CA ASP A 112 -45.62 -22.37 -35.11
C ASP A 112 -44.32 -22.06 -34.35
N THR A 113 -44.45 -21.66 -33.09
CA THR A 113 -43.29 -21.37 -32.24
C THR A 113 -42.38 -22.59 -32.13
N SER A 114 -41.07 -22.35 -32.22
CA SER A 114 -40.09 -23.44 -32.23
C SER A 114 -38.80 -23.06 -31.53
N TYR A 115 -38.46 -23.87 -30.55
CA TYR A 115 -37.22 -23.72 -29.80
C TYR A 115 -35.97 -23.82 -30.68
N VAL A 116 -35.96 -24.71 -31.69
CA VAL A 116 -34.76 -24.90 -32.54
C VAL A 116 -34.54 -23.71 -33.47
N MET A 117 -35.61 -23.10 -33.99
CA MET A 117 -35.51 -21.88 -34.81
C MET A 117 -35.11 -20.67 -33.97
N GLU A 118 -35.73 -20.47 -32.81
CA GLU A 118 -35.33 -19.39 -31.87
C GLU A 118 -33.87 -19.52 -31.45
N THR A 119 -33.40 -20.74 -31.17
CA THR A 119 -31.99 -20.99 -30.85
C THR A 119 -31.06 -20.61 -32.00
N ALA A 120 -31.41 -20.96 -33.24
CA ALA A 120 -30.61 -20.61 -34.42
C ALA A 120 -30.61 -19.10 -34.68
N LEU A 121 -31.74 -18.42 -34.52
CA LEU A 121 -31.87 -16.97 -34.61
C LEU A 121 -31.04 -16.28 -33.53
N GLN A 122 -31.13 -16.73 -32.28
CA GLN A 122 -30.34 -16.18 -31.18
C GLN A 122 -28.84 -16.35 -31.44
N LYS A 123 -28.41 -17.49 -32.00
CA LYS A 123 -27.02 -17.68 -32.42
C LYS A 123 -26.61 -16.74 -33.55
N ALA A 124 -27.45 -16.55 -34.57
CA ALA A 124 -27.16 -15.58 -35.62
C ALA A 124 -26.99 -14.16 -35.03
N LEU A 125 -27.89 -13.75 -34.13
CA LEU A 125 -27.88 -12.45 -33.45
C LEU A 125 -26.73 -12.25 -32.46
N THR A 126 -26.09 -13.32 -31.97
CA THR A 126 -25.04 -13.21 -30.93
C THR A 126 -23.66 -13.67 -31.40
N GLU A 127 -23.57 -14.73 -32.20
CA GLU A 127 -22.31 -15.31 -32.69
C GLU A 127 -21.95 -14.81 -34.10
N GLY A 128 -22.94 -14.38 -34.90
CA GLY A 128 -22.74 -13.86 -36.25
C GLY A 128 -21.75 -12.69 -36.28
N ARG A 129 -21.07 -12.51 -37.42
CA ARG A 129 -20.11 -11.40 -37.63
C ARG A 129 -19.04 -11.30 -36.53
N ASN A 130 -18.47 -12.45 -36.16
CA ASN A 130 -17.45 -12.57 -35.11
C ASN A 130 -17.91 -12.06 -33.73
N GLY A 131 -19.13 -12.41 -33.32
CA GLY A 131 -19.68 -12.01 -32.01
C GLY A 131 -20.35 -10.63 -31.98
N LYS A 132 -20.41 -9.92 -33.12
CA LYS A 132 -21.16 -8.65 -33.25
C LYS A 132 -22.66 -8.87 -33.48
N GLY A 133 -23.05 -10.09 -33.88
CA GLY A 133 -24.40 -10.44 -34.29
C GLY A 133 -24.69 -10.10 -35.75
N ALA A 134 -25.29 -11.04 -36.48
CA ALA A 134 -25.88 -10.78 -37.79
C ALA A 134 -27.20 -9.99 -37.61
N VAL A 135 -27.47 -9.04 -38.50
CA VAL A 135 -28.70 -8.25 -38.49
C VAL A 135 -29.83 -9.08 -39.10
N VAL A 136 -30.82 -9.47 -38.32
CA VAL A 136 -31.94 -10.28 -38.81
C VAL A 136 -33.15 -9.39 -39.03
N VAL A 137 -33.65 -9.35 -40.26
CA VAL A 137 -34.76 -8.49 -40.68
C VAL A 137 -35.93 -9.34 -41.17
N PHE A 138 -37.13 -9.08 -40.66
CA PHE A 138 -38.36 -9.78 -41.02
C PHE A 138 -39.44 -8.83 -41.53
N ALA A 139 -40.21 -9.29 -42.51
CA ALA A 139 -41.43 -8.62 -42.92
C ALA A 139 -42.54 -8.78 -41.87
N ALA A 140 -43.28 -7.71 -41.57
CA ALA A 140 -44.35 -7.73 -40.56
C ALA A 140 -45.53 -8.65 -40.92
N GLY A 141 -45.82 -8.83 -42.22
CA GLY A 141 -46.92 -9.64 -42.74
C GLY A 141 -47.98 -8.82 -43.51
N ASN A 142 -48.75 -9.50 -44.37
CA ASN A 142 -49.67 -8.89 -45.35
C ASN A 142 -51.15 -9.23 -45.09
N TYR A 143 -51.56 -9.30 -43.82
CA TYR A 143 -52.87 -9.85 -43.47
C TYR A 143 -53.94 -8.77 -43.30
N ASN A 144 -55.13 -9.15 -43.76
CA ASN A 144 -56.33 -8.34 -43.71
C ASN A 144 -57.34 -9.07 -42.82
N TYR A 145 -57.50 -8.64 -41.57
CA TYR A 145 -58.58 -9.14 -40.73
C TYR A 145 -59.29 -7.99 -40.06
N ASN A 146 -60.48 -7.65 -40.55
CA ASN A 146 -61.66 -7.14 -39.82
C ASN A 146 -61.43 -6.39 -38.49
N GLY A 147 -60.48 -5.46 -38.43
CA GLY A 147 -60.17 -4.71 -37.19
C GLY A 147 -59.48 -5.54 -36.08
N VAL A 148 -58.75 -6.61 -36.42
CA VAL A 148 -57.93 -7.35 -35.44
C VAL A 148 -56.65 -6.58 -35.17
N GLU A 149 -56.37 -6.37 -33.89
CA GLU A 149 -55.49 -5.31 -33.38
C GLU A 149 -53.98 -5.61 -33.46
N GLU A 150 -53.51 -6.84 -33.66
CA GLU A 150 -52.07 -7.12 -33.88
C GLU A 150 -51.93 -8.38 -34.75
N CYS A 151 -51.06 -8.37 -35.77
CA CYS A 151 -50.89 -9.54 -36.68
C CYS A 151 -49.45 -9.91 -37.06
N LEU A 152 -48.48 -9.44 -36.29
CA LEU A 152 -47.07 -9.83 -36.43
C LEU A 152 -46.91 -11.34 -36.22
N ARG A 153 -46.06 -11.98 -37.03
CA ARG A 153 -45.96 -13.46 -37.06
C ARG A 153 -44.59 -13.96 -36.66
N TYR A 154 -44.60 -15.12 -36.02
CA TYR A 154 -43.40 -15.91 -35.74
C TYR A 154 -42.75 -16.37 -37.08
N PRO A 155 -41.41 -16.34 -37.19
CA PRO A 155 -40.44 -16.04 -36.13
C PRO A 155 -40.07 -14.56 -35.96
N GLY A 156 -40.55 -13.64 -36.81
CA GLY A 156 -40.14 -12.23 -36.80
C GLY A 156 -40.33 -11.51 -35.46
N CYS A 157 -41.35 -11.87 -34.68
CA CYS A 157 -41.64 -11.28 -33.37
C CYS A 157 -41.10 -12.06 -32.16
N SER A 158 -40.20 -13.03 -32.37
CA SER A 158 -39.77 -13.98 -31.32
C SER A 158 -38.64 -13.48 -30.41
N LEU A 159 -37.77 -12.59 -30.90
CA LEU A 159 -36.61 -12.08 -30.16
C LEU A 159 -36.53 -10.55 -30.29
N PRO A 160 -36.06 -9.83 -29.26
CA PRO A 160 -36.07 -8.36 -29.24
C PRO A 160 -35.11 -7.71 -30.25
N ASP A 161 -34.02 -8.38 -30.62
CA ASP A 161 -33.02 -7.83 -31.55
C ASP A 161 -33.32 -8.15 -33.04
N ILE A 162 -34.51 -8.70 -33.34
CA ILE A 162 -34.99 -8.91 -34.72
C ILE A 162 -35.71 -7.65 -35.19
N LEU A 163 -35.31 -7.10 -36.34
CA LEU A 163 -35.97 -5.95 -36.95
C LEU A 163 -37.22 -6.38 -37.72
N VAL A 164 -38.39 -5.95 -37.27
CA VAL A 164 -39.68 -6.20 -37.92
C VAL A 164 -40.10 -4.98 -38.73
N VAL A 165 -40.34 -5.20 -40.02
CA VAL A 165 -40.53 -4.13 -41.02
C VAL A 165 -41.95 -4.12 -41.56
N GLY A 166 -42.65 -3.01 -41.34
CA GLY A 166 -43.96 -2.72 -41.91
C GLY A 166 -43.88 -1.96 -43.24
N ALA A 167 -44.99 -1.96 -43.99
CA ALA A 167 -45.07 -1.34 -45.31
C ALA A 167 -45.84 -0.01 -45.27
N THR A 168 -45.29 1.02 -45.92
CA THR A 168 -45.99 2.28 -46.19
C THR A 168 -46.58 2.30 -47.59
N SER A 169 -47.72 2.98 -47.74
CA SER A 169 -48.23 3.42 -49.03
C SER A 169 -47.41 4.58 -49.61
N PRO A 170 -47.56 4.94 -50.90
CA PRO A 170 -46.83 6.05 -51.51
C PRO A 170 -47.13 7.43 -50.91
N CYS A 171 -48.23 7.60 -50.17
CA CYS A 171 -48.52 8.82 -49.42
C CYS A 171 -47.99 8.80 -47.97
N GLY A 172 -47.24 7.78 -47.57
CA GLY A 172 -46.62 7.71 -46.25
C GLY A 172 -47.56 7.28 -45.12
N GLU A 173 -48.71 6.67 -45.45
CA GLU A 173 -49.58 6.02 -44.49
C GLU A 173 -49.13 4.58 -44.28
N ARG A 174 -49.44 3.96 -43.12
CA ARG A 174 -49.40 2.50 -43.03
C ARG A 174 -50.26 1.94 -44.15
N LYS A 175 -49.72 0.98 -44.91
CA LYS A 175 -50.50 0.32 -45.95
C LYS A 175 -51.71 -0.37 -45.31
N SER A 176 -52.91 0.07 -45.70
CA SER A 176 -54.19 -0.44 -45.21
C SER A 176 -55.22 -0.52 -46.34
N LEU A 177 -56.43 -0.98 -46.05
CA LEU A 177 -57.51 -0.99 -47.07
C LEU A 177 -57.95 0.43 -47.45
N SER A 178 -57.68 1.43 -46.61
CA SER A 178 -58.09 2.81 -46.85
C SER A 178 -56.93 3.73 -47.23
N SER A 179 -55.72 3.19 -47.41
CA SER A 179 -54.58 4.01 -47.81
C SER A 179 -54.73 4.47 -49.26
N CYS A 180 -54.11 5.62 -49.56
CA CYS A 180 -54.29 6.37 -50.81
C CYS A 180 -53.90 5.64 -52.12
N ASP A 181 -53.26 4.48 -52.04
CA ASP A 181 -52.70 3.75 -53.19
C ASP A 181 -53.76 3.05 -54.08
N GLY A 182 -54.99 2.90 -53.57
CA GLY A 182 -56.07 2.25 -54.32
C GLY A 182 -56.06 0.71 -54.27
N GLU A 183 -55.22 0.10 -53.44
CA GLU A 183 -55.20 -1.36 -53.25
C GLU A 183 -56.05 -1.79 -52.05
N PHE A 184 -57.27 -2.26 -52.28
CA PHE A 184 -58.23 -2.59 -51.20
C PHE A 184 -58.18 -4.05 -50.72
N TRP A 185 -57.17 -4.82 -51.12
CA TRP A 185 -57.13 -6.28 -50.93
C TRP A 185 -56.10 -6.77 -49.89
N TRP A 186 -55.24 -5.89 -49.35
CA TRP A 186 -54.25 -6.25 -48.34
C TRP A 186 -53.88 -5.08 -47.42
N ALA A 187 -53.24 -5.39 -46.30
CA ALA A 187 -52.74 -4.41 -45.34
C ALA A 187 -51.42 -4.88 -44.70
N SER A 188 -50.60 -3.94 -44.24
CA SER A 188 -49.40 -4.23 -43.45
C SER A 188 -49.80 -4.61 -42.03
N CYS A 189 -49.26 -5.71 -41.52
CA CYS A 189 -49.36 -6.01 -40.09
C CYS A 189 -48.64 -4.97 -39.24
N PHE A 190 -49.09 -4.87 -37.99
CA PHE A 190 -48.62 -3.93 -36.98
C PHE A 190 -48.84 -4.52 -35.58
N GLY A 191 -48.31 -3.86 -34.55
CA GLY A 191 -48.39 -4.29 -33.14
C GLY A 191 -47.12 -3.95 -32.36
N GLU A 192 -47.06 -4.34 -31.09
CA GLU A 192 -45.98 -3.99 -30.15
C GLU A 192 -44.56 -4.34 -30.65
N ARG A 193 -44.39 -5.39 -31.46
CA ARG A 193 -43.06 -5.79 -31.99
C ARG A 193 -42.69 -5.14 -33.33
N LEU A 194 -43.39 -4.10 -33.78
CA LEU A 194 -43.08 -3.42 -35.03
C LEU A 194 -41.99 -2.35 -34.81
N ASP A 195 -40.84 -2.51 -35.46
CA ASP A 195 -39.74 -1.56 -35.28
C ASP A 195 -39.83 -0.39 -36.26
N ILE A 196 -39.92 -0.67 -37.57
CA ILE A 196 -39.71 0.37 -38.58
C ILE A 196 -40.55 0.16 -39.82
N MET A 197 -40.80 1.24 -40.55
CA MET A 197 -41.56 1.22 -41.80
C MET A 197 -40.66 1.46 -42.99
N ALA A 198 -40.98 0.83 -44.12
CA ALA A 198 -40.33 1.07 -45.40
C ALA A 198 -41.35 1.04 -46.57
N PRO A 199 -40.99 1.58 -47.75
CA PRO A 199 -41.86 1.54 -48.92
C PRO A 199 -42.22 0.09 -49.29
N GLY A 200 -43.51 -0.21 -49.41
CA GLY A 200 -43.98 -1.57 -49.68
C GLY A 200 -45.09 -1.70 -50.73
N VAL A 201 -45.36 -0.63 -51.48
CA VAL A 201 -46.45 -0.56 -52.46
C VAL A 201 -45.90 -0.06 -53.79
N LEU A 202 -46.21 -0.80 -54.86
CA LEU A 202 -45.79 -0.54 -56.24
C LEU A 202 -44.27 -0.39 -56.39
N ILE A 203 -43.51 -1.32 -55.81
CA ILE A 203 -42.05 -1.26 -55.82
C ILE A 203 -41.50 -1.88 -57.11
N PRO A 204 -40.67 -1.16 -57.87
CA PRO A 204 -39.96 -1.72 -59.02
C PRO A 204 -38.74 -2.55 -58.57
N THR A 205 -38.57 -3.74 -59.14
CA THR A 205 -37.44 -4.63 -58.84
C THR A 205 -37.22 -5.67 -59.95
N THR A 206 -36.18 -6.48 -59.82
CA THR A 206 -35.88 -7.64 -60.68
C THR A 206 -36.96 -8.72 -60.57
N ASP A 207 -37.13 -9.52 -61.61
CA ASP A 207 -38.04 -10.67 -61.68
C ASP A 207 -37.26 -11.88 -62.22
N LEU A 208 -37.88 -13.05 -62.32
CA LEU A 208 -37.26 -14.17 -63.04
C LEU A 208 -37.19 -13.88 -64.54
N LEU A 209 -36.13 -14.38 -65.19
CA LEU A 209 -35.89 -14.24 -66.61
C LEU A 209 -37.06 -14.80 -67.43
N GLY A 210 -37.53 -14.00 -68.38
CA GLY A 210 -38.58 -14.39 -69.32
C GLY A 210 -39.95 -14.64 -68.64
N ILE A 211 -40.61 -15.76 -68.98
CA ILE A 211 -42.04 -15.98 -68.67
C ILE A 211 -42.30 -16.66 -67.32
N TYR A 212 -41.28 -16.84 -66.49
CA TYR A 212 -41.40 -17.54 -65.20
C TYR A 212 -41.65 -16.59 -64.03
N GLY A 213 -41.55 -15.28 -64.27
CA GLY A 213 -41.74 -14.20 -63.31
C GLY A 213 -43.19 -13.77 -63.08
N TYR A 214 -43.38 -12.83 -62.15
CA TYR A 214 -44.66 -12.23 -61.83
C TYR A 214 -45.35 -11.55 -63.03
N ASN A 215 -44.59 -10.92 -63.92
CA ASN A 215 -45.15 -10.22 -65.09
C ASN A 215 -45.96 -11.16 -66.00
N TYR A 216 -45.49 -12.39 -66.19
CA TYR A 216 -46.22 -13.37 -67.00
C TYR A 216 -47.35 -14.04 -66.23
N LEU A 217 -47.11 -14.39 -64.95
CA LEU A 217 -48.07 -15.15 -64.12
C LEU A 217 -49.35 -14.36 -63.78
N ASN A 218 -49.31 -13.02 -63.80
CA ASN A 218 -50.48 -12.18 -63.53
C ASN A 218 -51.37 -11.91 -64.76
N GLY A 219 -51.04 -12.46 -65.94
CA GLY A 219 -51.87 -12.33 -67.14
C GLY A 219 -52.06 -10.89 -67.64
N SER A 220 -51.25 -9.94 -67.17
CA SER A 220 -51.31 -8.55 -67.57
C SER A 220 -50.79 -8.39 -69.00
N GLN A 221 -51.70 -8.40 -69.98
CA GLN A 221 -51.47 -7.71 -71.26
C GLN A 221 -51.55 -6.18 -71.08
N ASP A 222 -51.00 -5.63 -70.00
CA ASP A 222 -51.03 -4.18 -69.80
C ASP A 222 -49.85 -3.55 -70.53
N THR A 223 -50.16 -2.82 -71.60
CA THR A 223 -49.24 -2.25 -72.61
C THR A 223 -48.26 -1.19 -72.08
N LEU A 224 -48.08 -1.09 -70.75
CA LEU A 224 -47.18 -0.18 -70.04
C LEU A 224 -46.05 -0.91 -69.28
N GLU A 225 -46.00 -2.25 -69.39
CA GLU A 225 -44.96 -3.13 -68.83
C GLU A 225 -43.57 -2.75 -69.38
N TYR A 226 -42.50 -3.01 -68.63
CA TYR A 226 -41.18 -3.03 -69.27
C TYR A 226 -41.27 -3.97 -70.48
N SER A 227 -40.75 -3.57 -71.63
CA SER A 227 -40.57 -4.50 -72.75
C SER A 227 -39.69 -5.70 -72.38
N ASN A 228 -39.04 -5.65 -71.22
CA ASN A 228 -38.27 -6.72 -70.63
C ASN A 228 -39.06 -7.39 -69.49
N TYR A 229 -39.35 -8.69 -69.67
CA TYR A 229 -40.07 -9.51 -68.69
C TYR A 229 -39.27 -9.80 -67.41
N ASP A 230 -37.96 -9.54 -67.43
CA ASP A 230 -37.05 -9.77 -66.31
C ASP A 230 -37.24 -8.77 -65.14
N TYR A 231 -38.25 -7.89 -65.17
CA TYR A 231 -38.45 -6.81 -64.17
C TYR A 231 -39.91 -6.52 -63.84
N ILE A 232 -40.29 -6.54 -62.57
CA ILE A 232 -41.64 -6.18 -62.11
C ILE A 232 -41.69 -4.73 -61.59
N ARG A 233 -42.75 -3.98 -61.93
CA ARG A 233 -42.95 -2.59 -61.46
C ARG A 233 -43.80 -2.44 -60.20
N TYR A 234 -44.54 -3.48 -59.84
CA TYR A 234 -45.57 -3.43 -58.81
C TYR A 234 -45.40 -4.55 -57.78
N PHE A 235 -44.16 -4.81 -57.36
CA PHE A 235 -43.91 -5.75 -56.28
C PHE A 235 -44.41 -5.14 -54.96
N ASN A 236 -45.42 -5.79 -54.38
CA ASN A 236 -46.17 -5.31 -53.23
C ASN A 236 -45.87 -6.14 -51.98
N GLY A 237 -46.23 -5.60 -50.83
CA GLY A 237 -46.18 -6.31 -49.55
C GLY A 237 -45.15 -5.75 -48.59
N THR A 238 -45.26 -6.14 -47.33
CA THR A 238 -44.15 -6.05 -46.36
C THR A 238 -42.90 -6.81 -46.85
N SER A 239 -43.08 -7.75 -47.79
CA SER A 239 -42.00 -8.42 -48.53
C SER A 239 -41.16 -7.49 -49.41
N SER A 240 -41.72 -6.37 -49.89
CA SER A 240 -40.92 -5.34 -50.59
C SER A 240 -40.38 -4.28 -49.62
N ALA A 241 -40.99 -4.10 -48.45
CA ALA A 241 -40.49 -3.21 -47.39
C ALA A 241 -39.25 -3.77 -46.65
N CYS A 242 -39.29 -5.04 -46.24
CA CYS A 242 -38.19 -5.73 -45.53
C CYS A 242 -36.82 -5.59 -46.22
N PRO A 243 -36.66 -5.87 -47.53
CA PRO A 243 -35.37 -5.75 -48.21
C PRO A 243 -34.85 -4.30 -48.29
N HIS A 244 -35.71 -3.27 -48.27
CA HIS A 244 -35.22 -1.89 -48.18
C HIS A 244 -34.43 -1.66 -46.88
N VAL A 245 -34.96 -2.14 -45.74
CA VAL A 245 -34.29 -1.99 -44.44
C VAL A 245 -33.01 -2.83 -44.38
N ALA A 246 -33.03 -4.04 -44.94
CA ALA A 246 -31.82 -4.86 -45.07
C ALA A 246 -30.74 -4.15 -45.91
N GLY A 247 -31.13 -3.49 -47.01
CA GLY A 247 -30.24 -2.65 -47.80
C GLY A 247 -29.68 -1.46 -47.01
N VAL A 248 -30.50 -0.74 -46.23
CA VAL A 248 -30.01 0.36 -45.38
C VAL A 248 -29.04 -0.15 -44.31
N ALA A 249 -29.30 -1.31 -43.70
CA ALA A 249 -28.36 -1.95 -42.78
C ALA A 249 -27.03 -2.29 -43.49
N ALA A 250 -27.06 -2.75 -44.74
CA ALA A 250 -25.85 -2.98 -45.55
C ALA A 250 -25.08 -1.67 -45.81
N LEU A 251 -25.77 -0.56 -46.06
CA LEU A 251 -25.14 0.76 -46.17
C LEU A 251 -24.46 1.17 -44.86
N MET A 252 -25.12 0.99 -43.71
CA MET A 252 -24.54 1.29 -42.40
C MET A 252 -23.30 0.46 -42.11
N LEU A 253 -23.35 -0.85 -42.34
CA LEU A 253 -22.24 -1.75 -42.08
C LEU A 253 -21.05 -1.54 -43.04
N SER A 254 -21.29 -1.01 -44.25
CA SER A 254 -20.21 -0.64 -45.16
C SER A 254 -19.37 0.54 -44.69
N VAL A 255 -19.96 1.47 -43.92
CA VAL A 255 -19.22 2.61 -43.33
C VAL A 255 -18.70 2.32 -41.93
N ASN A 256 -19.33 1.38 -41.21
CA ASN A 256 -18.91 0.96 -39.89
C ASN A 256 -19.17 -0.55 -39.67
N PRO A 257 -18.24 -1.42 -40.05
CA PRO A 257 -18.37 -2.86 -39.87
C PRO A 257 -18.20 -3.31 -38.40
N GLU A 258 -17.90 -2.40 -37.48
CA GLU A 258 -17.74 -2.71 -36.05
C GLU A 258 -19.04 -2.63 -35.25
N LEU A 259 -20.12 -2.11 -35.85
CA LEU A 259 -21.42 -2.04 -35.17
C LEU A 259 -21.93 -3.43 -34.81
N SER A 260 -22.38 -3.59 -33.56
CA SER A 260 -23.16 -4.76 -33.14
C SER A 260 -24.59 -4.69 -33.70
N VAL A 261 -25.31 -5.81 -33.72
CA VAL A 261 -26.72 -5.85 -34.14
C VAL A 261 -27.58 -4.86 -33.34
N GLY A 262 -27.40 -4.80 -32.02
CA GLY A 262 -28.14 -3.85 -31.16
C GLY A 262 -27.87 -2.39 -31.53
N GLN A 263 -26.63 -2.04 -31.88
CA GLN A 263 -26.30 -0.68 -32.34
C GLN A 263 -26.89 -0.38 -33.72
N VAL A 264 -26.97 -1.36 -34.63
CA VAL A 264 -27.63 -1.20 -35.92
C VAL A 264 -29.13 -0.93 -35.72
N CYS A 265 -29.80 -1.71 -34.86
CA CYS A 265 -31.21 -1.52 -34.54
C CYS A 265 -31.45 -0.13 -33.91
N GLU A 266 -30.67 0.24 -32.89
CA GLU A 266 -30.75 1.55 -32.25
C GLU A 266 -30.61 2.69 -33.28
N ILE A 267 -29.63 2.62 -34.18
CA ILE A 267 -29.41 3.67 -35.18
C ILE A 267 -30.60 3.74 -36.15
N LEU A 268 -31.08 2.62 -36.67
CA LEU A 268 -32.24 2.61 -37.60
C LEU A 268 -33.48 3.22 -36.94
N GLU A 269 -33.77 2.84 -35.70
CA GLU A 269 -34.95 3.25 -34.95
C GLU A 269 -34.87 4.74 -34.52
N THR A 270 -33.72 5.17 -33.99
CA THR A 270 -33.51 6.57 -33.56
C THR A 270 -33.46 7.56 -34.73
N THR A 271 -33.11 7.09 -35.93
CA THR A 271 -32.98 7.95 -37.14
C THR A 271 -34.21 7.90 -38.06
N ALA A 272 -35.16 7.02 -37.78
CA ALA A 272 -36.40 6.89 -38.53
C ALA A 272 -37.18 8.23 -38.58
N THR A 273 -37.72 8.52 -39.76
CA THR A 273 -38.46 9.76 -40.03
C THR A 273 -39.92 9.57 -39.65
N LYS A 274 -40.40 10.39 -38.71
CA LYS A 274 -41.80 10.45 -38.33
C LYS A 274 -42.59 11.09 -39.48
N ILE A 275 -43.42 10.31 -40.15
CA ILE A 275 -44.28 10.76 -41.24
C ILE A 275 -45.75 10.70 -40.82
N LYS A 276 -46.59 11.57 -41.39
CA LYS A 276 -48.02 11.68 -41.07
C LYS A 276 -48.31 11.85 -39.57
N GLY A 277 -47.55 12.72 -38.89
CA GLY A 277 -47.69 12.95 -37.44
C GLY A 277 -49.03 13.58 -37.01
N ASP A 278 -49.79 14.08 -37.97
CA ASP A 278 -51.19 14.51 -37.84
C ASP A 278 -52.18 13.34 -37.79
N VAL A 279 -51.80 12.17 -38.31
CA VAL A 279 -52.60 10.93 -38.32
C VAL A 279 -52.09 9.96 -37.25
N TYR A 280 -50.77 9.81 -37.13
CA TYR A 280 -50.12 8.87 -36.21
C TYR A 280 -49.41 9.65 -35.11
N GLN A 281 -49.87 9.46 -33.87
CA GLN A 281 -49.22 10.04 -32.70
C GLN A 281 -48.06 9.15 -32.27
N TYR A 282 -46.84 9.68 -32.36
CA TYR A 282 -45.64 9.02 -31.87
C TYR A 282 -45.40 9.45 -30.42
N LEU A 283 -45.40 8.50 -29.50
CA LEU A 283 -45.29 8.74 -28.06
C LEU A 283 -44.09 7.99 -27.49
N THR A 284 -43.55 8.47 -26.38
CA THR A 284 -42.52 7.73 -25.63
C THR A 284 -43.21 6.75 -24.69
N ASP A 285 -42.73 5.50 -24.64
CA ASP A 285 -43.13 4.51 -23.64
C ASP A 285 -41.89 3.82 -23.03
N ASN A 286 -42.11 2.92 -22.08
CA ASN A 286 -41.06 2.24 -21.33
C ASN A 286 -40.57 0.93 -21.98
N VAL A 287 -41.20 0.49 -23.07
CA VAL A 287 -40.84 -0.71 -23.83
C VAL A 287 -39.93 -0.34 -25.01
N HIS A 288 -40.23 0.76 -25.69
CA HIS A 288 -39.56 1.29 -26.88
C HIS A 288 -38.58 2.42 -26.50
N CYS A 289 -37.38 2.03 -26.04
CA CYS A 289 -36.41 2.96 -25.47
C CYS A 289 -35.66 3.84 -26.50
N HIS A 290 -35.82 3.60 -27.80
CA HIS A 290 -35.09 4.32 -28.87
C HIS A 290 -35.80 5.57 -29.39
N GLY A 291 -36.83 6.07 -28.69
CA GLY A 291 -37.45 7.36 -28.95
C GLY A 291 -38.98 7.29 -28.95
N THR A 292 -39.62 8.19 -29.70
CA THR A 292 -41.08 8.15 -29.86
C THR A 292 -41.48 7.07 -30.85
N TRP A 293 -42.53 6.32 -30.54
CA TRP A 293 -42.98 5.16 -31.28
C TRP A 293 -44.50 5.19 -31.49
N ASN A 294 -44.99 4.50 -32.52
CA ASN A 294 -46.41 4.34 -32.81
C ASN A 294 -46.72 2.91 -33.23
N GLU A 295 -47.79 2.34 -32.70
CA GLU A 295 -48.21 0.95 -32.95
C GLU A 295 -48.37 0.56 -34.42
N GLN A 296 -48.79 1.49 -35.27
CA GLN A 296 -49.00 1.25 -36.69
C GLN A 296 -47.79 1.61 -37.57
N MET A 297 -46.88 2.43 -37.04
CA MET A 297 -45.78 3.03 -37.81
C MET A 297 -44.40 2.73 -37.24
N GLY A 298 -44.30 1.93 -36.18
CA GLY A 298 -43.08 1.71 -35.44
C GLY A 298 -42.43 3.03 -34.99
N TYR A 299 -41.11 3.09 -35.10
CA TYR A 299 -40.32 4.32 -34.99
C TYR A 299 -40.42 5.22 -36.25
N GLY A 300 -41.19 4.86 -37.27
CA GLY A 300 -41.42 5.66 -38.48
C GLY A 300 -40.73 5.09 -39.71
N LEU A 301 -40.60 5.91 -40.76
CA LEU A 301 -40.02 5.51 -42.04
C LEU A 301 -38.49 5.46 -41.97
N VAL A 302 -37.88 4.36 -42.41
CA VAL A 302 -36.43 4.22 -42.51
C VAL A 302 -35.79 5.38 -43.27
N ASN A 303 -34.70 5.93 -42.73
CA ASN A 303 -33.98 7.05 -43.33
C ASN A 303 -32.51 6.69 -43.55
N ALA A 304 -32.18 6.28 -44.77
CA ALA A 304 -30.84 5.83 -45.12
C ALA A 304 -29.76 6.87 -44.84
N HIS A 305 -30.00 8.15 -45.17
CA HIS A 305 -29.01 9.21 -44.98
C HIS A 305 -28.67 9.41 -43.50
N LYS A 306 -29.68 9.56 -42.65
CA LYS A 306 -29.48 9.77 -41.20
C LYS A 306 -28.87 8.55 -40.53
N ALA A 307 -29.30 7.35 -40.93
CA ALA A 307 -28.77 6.09 -40.40
C ALA A 307 -27.27 5.93 -40.72
N VAL A 308 -26.88 6.13 -41.99
CA VAL A 308 -25.47 6.07 -42.42
C VAL A 308 -24.63 7.17 -41.75
N LEU A 309 -25.17 8.39 -41.62
CA LEU A 309 -24.47 9.48 -40.94
C LEU A 309 -24.19 9.16 -39.46
N LYS A 310 -25.17 8.60 -38.74
CA LYS A 310 -24.99 8.18 -37.33
C LYS A 310 -24.09 6.94 -37.21
N ALA A 311 -24.12 6.02 -38.18
CA ALA A 311 -23.20 4.87 -38.22
C ALA A 311 -21.74 5.30 -38.43
N ALA A 312 -21.50 6.32 -39.26
CA ALA A 312 -20.17 6.86 -39.53
C ALA A 312 -19.55 7.60 -38.33
N TYR A 313 -20.38 8.30 -37.55
CA TYR A 313 -20.00 9.05 -36.35
C TYR A 313 -20.68 8.45 -35.12
N TYR A 314 -20.06 7.46 -34.48
CA TYR A 314 -20.80 6.56 -33.59
C TYR A 314 -20.62 6.83 -32.08
N GLN A 315 -19.58 7.56 -31.66
CA GLN A 315 -19.37 7.87 -30.23
C GLN A 315 -18.43 9.05 -29.97
N ILE A 316 -18.38 9.48 -28.71
CA ILE A 316 -17.37 10.42 -28.18
C ILE A 316 -16.32 9.64 -27.36
N PHE A 317 -15.06 9.73 -27.77
CA PHE A 317 -13.91 9.20 -27.04
C PHE A 317 -13.43 10.20 -25.98
N GLY A 318 -12.98 9.66 -24.83
CA GLY A 318 -12.49 10.41 -23.67
C GLY A 318 -12.82 9.70 -22.36
N THR A 319 -12.34 10.22 -21.23
CA THR A 319 -12.53 9.59 -19.90
C THR A 319 -13.99 9.64 -19.45
N SER A 320 -14.43 8.66 -18.67
CA SER A 320 -15.80 8.63 -18.10
C SER A 320 -15.94 9.46 -16.82
N SER A 321 -14.83 10.01 -16.31
CA SER A 321 -14.81 10.89 -15.15
C SER A 321 -13.74 11.97 -15.28
N LEU A 322 -13.93 13.07 -14.56
CA LEU A 322 -12.95 14.15 -14.45
C LEU A 322 -12.38 14.20 -13.03
N SER A 323 -11.06 14.15 -12.91
CA SER A 323 -10.34 14.28 -11.65
C SER A 323 -9.96 15.73 -11.37
N TYR A 324 -9.91 16.11 -10.10
CA TYR A 324 -9.39 17.39 -9.64
C TYR A 324 -7.95 17.66 -10.12
N CYS A 325 -7.14 16.60 -10.23
CA CYS A 325 -5.69 16.70 -10.39
C CYS A 325 -5.26 16.79 -11.85
N ASN A 326 -6.12 16.37 -12.77
CA ASN A 326 -5.95 16.60 -14.19
C ASN A 326 -7.28 17.13 -14.76
N PRO A 327 -7.60 18.41 -14.44
CA PRO A 327 -8.92 18.95 -14.68
C PRO A 327 -9.20 19.10 -16.17
N VAL A 328 -8.18 19.25 -17.00
CA VAL A 328 -8.35 19.40 -18.44
C VAL A 328 -8.23 18.06 -19.15
N GLN A 329 -9.31 17.63 -19.80
CA GLN A 329 -9.33 16.41 -20.60
C GLN A 329 -9.79 16.70 -22.02
N GLN A 330 -9.19 15.97 -22.99
CA GLN A 330 -9.59 16.02 -24.39
C GLN A 330 -10.62 14.93 -24.69
N TYR A 331 -11.65 15.32 -25.42
CA TYR A 331 -12.65 14.43 -25.98
C TYR A 331 -12.69 14.60 -27.49
N THR A 332 -12.96 13.51 -28.23
CA THR A 332 -12.90 13.49 -29.70
C THR A 332 -14.07 12.70 -30.25
N VAL A 333 -14.67 13.16 -31.34
CA VAL A 333 -15.68 12.37 -32.07
C VAL A 333 -15.00 11.18 -32.74
N GLY A 334 -15.55 9.98 -32.54
CA GLY A 334 -15.12 8.79 -33.25
C GLY A 334 -15.69 8.73 -34.65
N THR A 335 -14.83 8.51 -35.64
CA THR A 335 -15.21 8.29 -37.04
C THR A 335 -14.76 6.89 -37.48
N ALA A 336 -15.62 6.17 -38.20
CA ALA A 336 -15.27 4.86 -38.77
C ALA A 336 -14.72 4.97 -40.21
N TYR A 337 -14.80 6.17 -40.82
CA TYR A 337 -14.48 6.39 -42.22
C TYR A 337 -13.82 7.77 -42.44
N ASN A 338 -12.51 7.78 -42.67
CA ASN A 338 -11.70 9.02 -42.75
C ASN A 338 -11.99 9.89 -43.99
N GLU A 339 -12.62 9.35 -45.03
CA GLU A 339 -12.91 10.10 -46.26
C GLU A 339 -14.22 10.92 -46.20
N LEU A 340 -14.98 10.84 -45.11
CA LEU A 340 -16.23 11.59 -44.90
C LEU A 340 -16.02 13.00 -44.32
N LEU A 341 -14.81 13.56 -44.41
CA LEU A 341 -14.42 14.81 -43.74
C LEU A 341 -14.70 16.09 -44.54
N ASP A 342 -15.15 16.00 -45.80
CA ASP A 342 -15.50 17.19 -46.58
C ASP A 342 -16.86 17.76 -46.15
N ASN A 343 -16.91 19.07 -45.86
CA ASN A 343 -18.11 19.81 -45.41
C ASN A 343 -18.71 19.36 -44.06
N VAL A 344 -17.87 18.87 -43.15
CA VAL A 344 -18.27 18.54 -41.78
C VAL A 344 -18.02 19.71 -40.83
N SER A 345 -18.97 20.00 -39.95
CA SER A 345 -18.74 20.90 -38.81
C SER A 345 -19.27 20.29 -37.52
N PHE A 346 -18.69 20.72 -36.40
CA PHE A 346 -19.00 20.19 -35.08
C PHE A 346 -19.58 21.31 -34.20
N LEU A 347 -20.38 20.95 -33.21
CA LEU A 347 -20.82 21.84 -32.16
C LEU A 347 -20.92 21.07 -30.84
N TRP A 348 -19.99 21.37 -29.93
CA TRP A 348 -19.95 20.79 -28.60
C TRP A 348 -20.79 21.58 -27.58
N GLN A 349 -21.49 20.84 -26.73
CA GLN A 349 -22.26 21.35 -25.59
C GLN A 349 -22.00 20.47 -24.36
N SER A 350 -22.13 21.04 -23.17
CA SER A 350 -21.95 20.32 -21.92
C SER A 350 -23.01 20.70 -20.89
N SER A 351 -23.17 19.87 -19.87
CA SER A 351 -23.91 20.21 -18.66
C SER A 351 -23.27 21.40 -17.91
N SER A 352 -24.03 22.08 -17.05
CA SER A 352 -23.57 23.29 -16.35
C SER A 352 -22.37 23.08 -15.41
N ASN A 353 -22.19 21.86 -14.91
CA ASN A 353 -21.07 21.43 -14.06
C ASN A 353 -19.81 21.04 -14.87
N ILE A 354 -19.82 21.19 -16.19
CA ILE A 354 -18.66 20.99 -17.09
C ILE A 354 -18.47 22.24 -17.95
N GLN A 355 -17.24 22.75 -18.01
CA GLN A 355 -16.87 23.86 -18.87
C GLN A 355 -16.06 23.38 -20.07
N ILE A 356 -16.50 23.74 -21.27
CA ILE A 356 -15.69 23.64 -22.49
C ILE A 356 -14.70 24.81 -22.53
N ILE A 357 -13.41 24.52 -22.68
CA ILE A 357 -12.33 25.52 -22.64
C ILE A 357 -11.53 25.65 -23.94
N SER A 358 -11.79 24.79 -24.93
CA SER A 358 -11.28 24.96 -26.30
C SER A 358 -12.35 25.52 -27.24
N ASN A 359 -11.99 25.69 -28.51
CA ASN A 359 -12.97 25.84 -29.59
C ASN A 359 -13.97 24.67 -29.53
N ASN A 360 -15.26 24.99 -29.58
CA ASN A 360 -16.36 24.02 -29.55
C ASN A 360 -16.85 23.64 -30.95
N ASN A 361 -16.16 24.08 -32.01
CA ASN A 361 -16.49 23.80 -33.41
C ASN A 361 -15.45 22.93 -34.12
N SER A 362 -14.78 22.04 -33.40
CA SER A 362 -13.76 21.11 -33.92
C SER A 362 -14.10 19.65 -33.62
N GLU A 363 -13.43 18.71 -34.29
CA GLU A 363 -13.59 17.27 -34.07
C GLU A 363 -13.24 16.84 -32.63
N SER A 364 -12.36 17.59 -31.97
CA SER A 364 -12.04 17.44 -30.55
C SER A 364 -12.42 18.68 -29.74
N VAL A 365 -12.62 18.47 -28.44
CA VAL A 365 -12.86 19.52 -27.44
C VAL A 365 -12.04 19.26 -26.18
N LEU A 366 -11.52 20.32 -25.54
CA LEU A 366 -10.98 20.30 -24.19
C LEU A 366 -12.05 20.76 -23.22
N ILE A 367 -12.27 20.00 -22.17
CA ILE A 367 -13.21 20.33 -21.10
C ILE A 367 -12.52 20.31 -19.75
N GLN A 368 -13.14 20.97 -18.76
CA GLN A 368 -12.76 20.88 -17.36
C GLN A 368 -13.98 20.90 -16.42
N PRO A 369 -13.84 20.42 -15.17
CA PRO A 369 -14.86 20.59 -14.14
C PRO A 369 -15.26 22.06 -13.93
N ASN A 370 -16.55 22.31 -13.83
CA ASN A 370 -17.15 23.60 -13.40
C ASN A 370 -18.17 23.40 -12.27
N GLY A 371 -18.17 22.23 -11.64
CA GLY A 371 -19.10 21.80 -10.62
C GLY A 371 -18.87 20.35 -10.22
N TYR A 372 -19.91 19.73 -9.67
CA TYR A 372 -19.89 18.41 -9.03
C TYR A 372 -21.08 17.57 -9.52
N GLY A 373 -21.07 16.27 -9.24
CA GLY A 373 -22.11 15.30 -9.58
C GLY A 373 -22.07 14.80 -11.03
N GLU A 374 -23.20 14.28 -11.50
CA GLU A 374 -23.33 13.76 -12.86
C GLU A 374 -23.32 14.90 -13.89
N GLY A 375 -22.46 14.80 -14.89
CA GLY A 375 -22.41 15.70 -16.03
C GLY A 375 -22.53 14.94 -17.35
N TRP A 376 -22.65 15.69 -18.44
CA TRP A 376 -22.69 15.14 -19.78
C TRP A 376 -21.98 16.04 -20.77
N LEU A 377 -21.48 15.42 -21.84
CA LEU A 377 -20.94 16.07 -23.01
C LEU A 377 -21.74 15.63 -24.23
N GLN A 378 -22.09 16.58 -25.08
CA GLN A 378 -22.84 16.38 -26.31
C GLN A 378 -22.05 16.98 -27.48
N CYS A 379 -21.99 16.26 -28.61
CA CYS A 379 -21.48 16.81 -29.85
C CYS A 379 -22.53 16.67 -30.95
N LYS A 380 -22.90 17.78 -31.57
CA LYS A 380 -23.70 17.80 -32.79
C LYS A 380 -22.78 17.85 -34.00
N VAL A 381 -22.87 16.86 -34.87
CA VAL A 381 -22.09 16.76 -36.11
C VAL A 381 -22.99 17.17 -37.26
N PHE A 382 -22.55 18.12 -38.09
CA PHE A 382 -23.25 18.58 -39.29
C PHE A 382 -22.53 18.09 -40.53
N HIS A 383 -23.26 17.56 -41.51
CA HIS A 383 -22.73 17.15 -42.80
C HIS A 383 -23.76 17.44 -43.89
N GLY A 384 -23.42 18.29 -44.87
CA GLY A 384 -24.26 18.52 -46.06
C GLY A 384 -25.66 19.07 -45.79
N GLY A 385 -25.87 19.79 -44.67
CA GLY A 385 -27.17 20.35 -44.26
C GLY A 385 -27.97 19.50 -43.26
N ASP A 386 -27.58 18.25 -43.05
CA ASP A 386 -28.12 17.37 -42.02
C ASP A 386 -27.23 17.35 -40.78
N SER A 387 -27.74 16.78 -39.68
CA SER A 387 -26.97 16.66 -38.43
C SER A 387 -27.32 15.41 -37.62
N CYS A 388 -26.35 14.86 -36.91
CA CYS A 388 -26.53 13.85 -35.86
C CYS A 388 -26.02 14.37 -34.50
N VAL A 389 -26.45 13.74 -33.41
CA VAL A 389 -26.09 14.13 -32.04
C VAL A 389 -25.50 12.94 -31.30
N LEU A 390 -24.34 13.14 -30.69
CA LEU A 390 -23.62 12.18 -29.87
C LEU A 390 -23.62 12.63 -28.42
N TRP A 391 -23.68 11.68 -27.50
CA TRP A 391 -23.73 11.92 -26.06
C TRP A 391 -22.68 11.09 -25.32
N LYS A 392 -22.15 11.65 -24.24
CA LYS A 392 -21.27 10.95 -23.30
C LYS A 392 -21.54 11.42 -21.87
N PRO A 393 -21.96 10.53 -20.96
CA PRO A 393 -22.01 10.84 -19.53
C PRO A 393 -20.59 10.98 -18.96
N ILE A 394 -20.40 11.92 -18.03
CA ILE A 394 -19.12 12.21 -17.38
C ILE A 394 -19.38 12.41 -15.88
N LEU A 395 -18.75 11.59 -15.04
CA LEU A 395 -18.89 11.68 -13.60
C LEU A 395 -17.86 12.64 -12.99
N LEU A 396 -18.31 13.58 -12.15
CA LEU A 396 -17.48 14.41 -11.28
C LEU A 396 -17.65 13.92 -9.82
N TYR A 397 -16.88 14.47 -8.87
CA TYR A 397 -17.12 14.21 -7.43
C TYR A 397 -18.54 14.63 -7.04
N ASP A 398 -19.24 13.88 -6.18
CA ASP A 398 -20.65 14.19 -5.86
C ASP A 398 -20.79 15.44 -4.98
N THR A 399 -19.85 15.66 -4.05
CA THR A 399 -19.88 16.79 -3.11
C THR A 399 -18.49 17.38 -2.90
N LEU A 400 -18.40 18.70 -2.72
CA LEU A 400 -17.20 19.42 -2.29
C LEU A 400 -17.35 19.92 -0.86
N TYR A 401 -16.36 19.64 -0.03
CA TYR A 401 -16.17 20.25 1.28
C TYR A 401 -14.91 21.12 1.27
N ASN A 402 -15.08 22.43 1.39
CA ASN A 402 -13.98 23.39 1.47
C ASN A 402 -13.98 24.05 2.85
N ASN A 403 -12.91 23.84 3.64
CA ASN A 403 -12.79 24.34 5.02
C ASN A 403 -14.07 24.13 5.85
N HIS A 404 -14.56 22.89 5.88
CA HIS A 404 -15.87 22.55 6.40
C HIS A 404 -15.86 22.29 7.91
N SER A 405 -16.94 22.68 8.60
CA SER A 405 -17.11 22.46 10.03
C SER A 405 -18.41 21.69 10.27
N VAL A 406 -18.28 20.44 10.72
CA VAL A 406 -19.41 19.54 10.98
C VAL A 406 -20.10 19.96 12.27
N GLN A 407 -21.43 20.11 12.20
CA GLN A 407 -22.29 20.46 13.32
C GLN A 407 -23.41 19.42 13.43
N GLY A 408 -23.57 18.81 14.60
CA GLY A 408 -24.55 17.74 14.79
C GLY A 408 -24.15 16.44 14.09
N ASN A 409 -25.13 15.66 13.65
CA ASN A 409 -24.89 14.37 13.00
C ASN A 409 -24.92 14.53 11.47
N ASP A 410 -23.82 14.23 10.80
CA ASP A 410 -23.67 14.29 9.35
C ASP A 410 -23.16 12.95 8.79
N SER A 411 -23.44 12.68 7.52
CA SER A 411 -23.05 11.44 6.85
C SER A 411 -22.67 11.64 5.39
N ILE A 412 -21.51 11.11 5.00
CA ILE A 412 -21.01 11.12 3.62
C ILE A 412 -21.15 9.70 3.06
N LEU A 413 -22.12 9.52 2.15
CA LEU A 413 -22.48 8.21 1.58
C LEU A 413 -21.80 7.94 0.24
N ASP A 414 -21.62 8.98 -0.57
CA ASP A 414 -21.08 8.88 -1.94
C ASP A 414 -19.65 9.45 -2.03
N THR A 415 -19.16 9.73 -3.23
CA THR A 415 -17.82 10.30 -3.41
C THR A 415 -17.78 11.79 -3.09
N ALA A 416 -16.81 12.22 -2.29
CA ALA A 416 -16.64 13.63 -1.98
C ALA A 416 -15.19 14.08 -2.08
N LEU A 417 -14.98 15.34 -2.46
CA LEU A 417 -13.69 16.02 -2.47
C LEU A 417 -13.58 16.94 -1.26
N VAL A 418 -12.49 16.84 -0.50
CA VAL A 418 -12.17 17.73 0.61
C VAL A 418 -10.96 18.58 0.26
N VAL A 419 -11.14 19.90 0.35
CA VAL A 419 -10.08 20.89 0.18
C VAL A 419 -9.91 21.65 1.50
N GLY A 420 -8.70 21.63 2.05
CA GLY A 420 -8.40 22.27 3.34
C GLY A 420 -8.92 21.50 4.55
N THR A 421 -9.31 22.21 5.61
CA THR A 421 -9.57 21.57 6.92
C THR A 421 -11.03 21.14 7.08
N MET A 422 -11.27 19.91 7.52
CA MET A 422 -12.59 19.44 7.95
C MET A 422 -12.60 19.22 9.47
N ILE A 423 -13.43 19.97 10.20
CA ILE A 423 -13.47 19.97 11.67
C ILE A 423 -14.74 19.28 12.16
N VAL A 424 -14.61 18.25 13.01
CA VAL A 424 -15.71 17.65 13.76
C VAL A 424 -15.77 18.29 15.14
N ASN A 425 -16.80 19.12 15.35
CA ASN A 425 -16.95 19.90 16.58
C ASN A 425 -17.42 19.06 17.78
N PRO A 426 -17.28 19.57 19.01
CA PRO A 426 -17.88 18.96 20.19
C PRO A 426 -19.37 18.63 19.98
N SER A 427 -19.82 17.49 20.49
CA SER A 427 -21.20 16.97 20.34
C SER A 427 -21.64 16.65 18.91
N SER A 428 -20.71 16.65 17.94
CA SER A 428 -21.00 16.34 16.53
C SER A 428 -20.48 14.95 16.15
N ILE A 429 -21.18 14.29 15.22
CA ILE A 429 -20.80 12.98 14.68
C ILE A 429 -20.72 13.07 13.16
N LEU A 430 -19.55 12.82 12.59
CA LEU A 430 -19.39 12.63 11.14
C LEU A 430 -19.27 11.14 10.83
N THR A 431 -20.13 10.60 9.98
CA THR A 431 -20.04 9.21 9.50
C THR A 431 -19.66 9.15 8.01
N ILE A 432 -18.59 8.45 7.65
CA ILE A 432 -18.14 8.30 6.27
C ILE A 432 -18.32 6.85 5.84
N ARG A 433 -19.20 6.63 4.85
CA ARG A 433 -19.43 5.34 4.18
C ARG A 433 -18.94 5.32 2.74
N GLY A 434 -18.91 6.49 2.11
CA GLY A 434 -18.39 6.68 0.76
C GLY A 434 -16.87 6.82 0.69
N LYS A 435 -16.39 7.29 -0.45
CA LYS A 435 -14.96 7.53 -0.69
C LYS A 435 -14.65 9.03 -0.68
N LEU A 436 -13.80 9.43 0.26
CA LEU A 436 -13.31 10.80 0.40
C LEU A 436 -11.96 10.95 -0.31
N TYR A 437 -11.90 11.89 -1.25
CA TYR A 437 -10.68 12.35 -1.91
C TYR A 437 -10.20 13.62 -1.21
N LEU A 438 -8.98 13.60 -0.69
CA LEU A 438 -8.42 14.67 0.13
C LEU A 438 -7.22 15.31 -0.58
N THR A 439 -7.23 16.62 -0.79
CA THR A 439 -6.07 17.31 -1.39
C THR A 439 -4.85 17.22 -0.48
N SER A 440 -3.66 17.49 -1.02
CA SER A 440 -2.42 17.54 -0.20
C SER A 440 -2.52 18.51 0.99
N SER A 441 -3.29 19.59 0.88
CA SER A 441 -3.55 20.53 1.99
C SER A 441 -4.62 20.07 2.98
N ALA A 442 -5.34 18.98 2.68
CA ALA A 442 -6.50 18.59 3.45
C ALA A 442 -6.13 17.85 4.75
N ARG A 443 -6.86 18.17 5.83
CA ARG A 443 -6.72 17.53 7.15
C ARG A 443 -8.07 17.42 7.84
N LEU A 444 -8.26 16.38 8.65
CA LEU A 444 -9.46 16.20 9.47
C LEU A 444 -9.09 16.44 10.94
N ILE A 445 -9.85 17.27 11.65
CA ILE A 445 -9.64 17.53 13.08
C ILE A 445 -10.87 17.08 13.85
N VAL A 446 -10.69 16.21 14.84
CA VAL A 446 -11.75 15.74 15.73
C VAL A 446 -11.52 16.32 17.12
N ASN A 447 -12.31 17.32 17.49
CA ASN A 447 -12.21 18.01 18.79
C ASN A 447 -12.76 17.15 19.94
N PRO A 448 -12.39 17.43 21.21
CA PRO A 448 -13.05 16.85 22.39
C PRO A 448 -14.57 16.94 22.29
N GLY A 449 -15.28 15.84 22.53
CA GLY A 449 -16.74 15.74 22.35
C GLY A 449 -17.17 15.40 20.92
N GLY A 450 -16.30 15.55 19.93
CA GLY A 450 -16.55 15.21 18.53
C GLY A 450 -16.25 13.73 18.24
N LYS A 451 -16.96 13.16 17.27
CA LYS A 451 -16.79 11.77 16.86
C LYS A 451 -16.73 11.62 15.34
N LEU A 452 -15.67 11.03 14.84
CA LEU A 452 -15.56 10.58 13.45
C LEU A 452 -15.76 9.07 13.39
N ILE A 453 -16.65 8.61 12.52
CA ILE A 453 -16.90 7.20 12.24
C ILE A 453 -16.62 6.95 10.76
N VAL A 454 -15.65 6.10 10.44
CA VAL A 454 -15.47 5.58 9.08
C VAL A 454 -16.00 4.15 9.07
N ASP A 455 -17.03 3.91 8.28
CA ASP A 455 -17.85 2.70 8.30
C ASP A 455 -17.88 2.09 6.89
N GLY A 456 -16.88 1.27 6.57
CA GLY A 456 -16.62 0.79 5.21
C GLY A 456 -16.12 1.85 4.21
N GLY A 457 -16.07 3.12 4.62
CA GLY A 457 -15.59 4.23 3.79
C GLY A 457 -14.08 4.22 3.56
N ILE A 458 -13.65 4.96 2.54
CA ILE A 458 -12.24 5.08 2.13
C ILE A 458 -11.83 6.55 2.17
N LEU A 459 -10.75 6.89 2.89
CA LEU A 459 -10.14 8.21 2.88
C LEU A 459 -8.79 8.11 2.18
N THR A 460 -8.62 8.82 1.06
CA THR A 460 -7.39 8.77 0.23
C THR A 460 -7.02 10.14 -0.31
N SER A 461 -5.75 10.31 -0.72
CA SER A 461 -5.35 11.49 -1.48
C SER A 461 -6.14 11.64 -2.78
N ALA A 462 -6.44 12.89 -3.14
CA ALA A 462 -7.14 13.25 -4.37
C ALA A 462 -6.26 13.02 -5.61
N CYS A 463 -4.95 13.26 -5.47
CA CYS A 463 -3.99 13.23 -6.57
C CYS A 463 -2.97 12.09 -6.42
N PRO A 464 -2.71 11.32 -7.49
CA PRO A 464 -1.64 10.34 -7.49
C PRO A 464 -0.28 10.99 -7.17
N GLY A 465 0.47 10.40 -6.24
CA GLY A 465 1.78 10.91 -5.82
C GLY A 465 1.74 12.02 -4.77
N GLU A 466 0.55 12.47 -4.36
CA GLU A 466 0.38 13.37 -3.22
C GLU A 466 -0.09 12.62 -1.97
N MET A 467 0.21 13.20 -0.80
CA MET A 467 -0.30 12.76 0.49
C MET A 467 -1.10 13.88 1.16
N TRP A 468 -2.28 13.52 1.68
CA TRP A 468 -3.05 14.43 2.53
C TRP A 468 -2.54 14.36 3.97
N GLN A 469 -2.90 15.33 4.82
CA GLN A 469 -2.19 15.54 6.08
C GLN A 469 -2.56 14.54 7.19
N GLY A 470 -3.74 13.93 7.13
CA GLY A 470 -4.20 12.98 8.14
C GLY A 470 -5.39 13.42 8.98
N ILE A 471 -5.71 12.57 9.96
CA ILE A 471 -6.71 12.84 11.00
C ILE A 471 -5.99 13.22 12.30
N GLU A 472 -6.32 14.38 12.87
CA GLU A 472 -5.84 14.88 14.15
C GLU A 472 -6.96 14.71 15.20
N VAL A 473 -6.70 13.89 16.22
CA VAL A 473 -7.66 13.55 17.29
C VAL A 473 -7.26 14.26 18.57
N VAL A 474 -7.94 15.38 18.84
CA VAL A 474 -7.57 16.32 19.90
C VAL A 474 -8.11 15.84 21.25
N GLY A 475 -7.31 16.01 22.30
CA GLY A 475 -7.61 15.53 23.64
C GLY A 475 -7.05 16.40 24.77
N ASP A 476 -7.23 15.93 26.00
CA ASP A 476 -6.52 16.39 27.20
C ASP A 476 -5.75 15.23 27.83
N ARG A 477 -4.42 15.35 27.89
CA ARG A 477 -3.54 14.27 28.36
C ARG A 477 -3.68 13.92 29.83
N THR A 478 -4.21 14.83 30.63
CA THR A 478 -4.30 14.70 32.10
C THR A 478 -5.65 14.20 32.58
N LYS A 479 -6.58 13.93 31.65
CA LYS A 479 -7.96 13.60 31.97
C LYS A 479 -8.31 12.21 31.48
N HIS A 480 -9.17 11.55 32.26
CA HIS A 480 -9.79 10.30 31.88
C HIS A 480 -10.42 10.35 30.47
N GLN A 481 -10.22 9.30 29.68
CA GLN A 481 -10.69 9.19 28.29
C GLN A 481 -12.21 9.00 28.20
N THR A 482 -12.93 10.08 28.48
CA THR A 482 -14.36 10.21 28.24
C THR A 482 -14.61 10.99 26.94
N ALA A 483 -15.81 10.88 26.40
CA ALA A 483 -16.20 11.66 25.23
C ALA A 483 -16.08 13.17 25.45
N ALA A 484 -16.25 13.68 26.68
CA ALA A 484 -16.15 15.11 26.96
C ALA A 484 -14.71 15.66 26.87
N ASN A 485 -13.73 14.83 27.21
CA ASN A 485 -12.33 15.24 27.30
C ASN A 485 -11.54 14.92 26.02
N GLN A 486 -12.05 14.02 25.18
CA GLN A 486 -11.29 13.47 24.06
C GLN A 486 -12.12 13.44 22.78
N GLY A 487 -11.49 13.77 21.66
CA GLY A 487 -11.98 13.44 20.34
C GLY A 487 -11.94 11.93 20.14
N THR A 488 -12.87 11.39 19.36
CA THR A 488 -12.96 9.94 19.11
C THR A 488 -13.01 9.63 17.62
N VAL A 489 -12.12 8.75 17.16
CA VAL A 489 -12.19 8.14 15.82
C VAL A 489 -12.57 6.67 15.96
N ILE A 490 -13.55 6.23 15.15
CA ILE A 490 -14.00 4.84 15.05
C ILE A 490 -13.85 4.39 13.60
N LEU A 491 -13.09 3.33 13.36
CA LEU A 491 -12.95 2.68 12.06
C LEU A 491 -13.56 1.28 12.13
N ARG A 492 -14.47 0.92 11.22
CA ARG A 492 -15.11 -0.40 11.23
C ARG A 492 -15.51 -0.87 9.83
N ASN A 493 -15.89 -2.14 9.73
CA ASN A 493 -16.47 -2.75 8.52
C ASN A 493 -15.59 -2.57 7.27
N GLY A 494 -14.26 -2.75 7.40
CA GLY A 494 -13.34 -2.59 6.25
C GLY A 494 -12.93 -1.15 5.94
N ALA A 495 -13.18 -0.20 6.84
CA ALA A 495 -12.75 1.20 6.67
C ALA A 495 -11.27 1.31 6.29
N THR A 496 -10.96 2.16 5.30
CA THR A 496 -9.60 2.33 4.78
C THR A 496 -9.13 3.77 4.91
N ILE A 497 -7.94 3.95 5.48
CA ILE A 497 -7.17 5.20 5.47
C ILE A 497 -5.93 4.95 4.63
N GLU A 498 -5.73 5.72 3.57
CA GLU A 498 -4.58 5.53 2.69
C GLU A 498 -3.97 6.83 2.18
N ASN A 499 -2.69 6.75 1.80
CA ASN A 499 -1.95 7.83 1.16
C ASN A 499 -1.92 9.14 2.00
N ALA A 500 -1.78 9.01 3.33
CA ALA A 500 -1.69 10.13 4.26
C ALA A 500 -0.24 10.35 4.76
N VAL A 501 0.09 11.58 5.14
CA VAL A 501 1.34 11.88 5.87
C VAL A 501 1.35 11.17 7.23
N CYS A 502 0.27 11.34 7.99
CA CYS A 502 0.00 10.52 9.17
C CYS A 502 -1.46 10.08 9.11
N GLY A 503 -1.77 8.78 9.08
CA GLY A 503 -3.17 8.33 8.98
C GLY A 503 -4.02 8.88 10.13
N ILE A 504 -3.56 8.67 11.38
CA ILE A 504 -4.18 9.22 12.59
C ILE A 504 -3.10 9.68 13.57
N ARG A 505 -3.22 10.91 14.08
CA ARG A 505 -2.40 11.47 15.17
C ARG A 505 -3.28 11.84 16.36
N THR A 506 -2.95 11.39 17.56
CA THR A 506 -3.70 11.75 18.79
C THR A 506 -3.25 13.07 19.40
N GLY A 507 -3.38 14.15 18.63
CA GLY A 507 -3.12 15.53 19.03
C GLY A 507 -2.85 16.41 17.82
N LEU A 508 -2.76 17.73 18.02
CA LEU A 508 -2.52 18.66 16.90
C LEU A 508 -1.09 18.56 16.39
N ARG A 509 -0.90 18.82 15.09
CA ARG A 509 0.42 18.83 14.46
C ARG A 509 1.28 20.03 14.88
N GLU A 510 0.66 21.19 15.06
CA GLU A 510 1.36 22.48 15.26
C GLU A 510 1.78 22.74 16.71
N ASP A 511 1.41 21.87 17.66
CA ASP A 511 1.64 22.02 19.11
C ASP A 511 2.98 21.40 19.58
N ASN A 512 4.06 21.68 18.85
CA ASN A 512 5.39 21.05 19.06
C ASN A 512 6.08 21.43 20.38
N THR A 513 5.49 22.27 21.22
CA THR A 513 6.15 22.79 22.43
C THR A 513 5.44 22.48 23.74
N GLN A 514 4.19 22.00 23.76
CA GLN A 514 3.50 21.77 25.05
C GLN A 514 2.65 20.49 25.17
N TYR A 515 2.53 19.62 24.14
CA TYR A 515 1.74 18.37 24.20
C TYR A 515 0.33 18.53 24.81
N LEU A 516 -0.26 19.73 24.78
CA LEU A 516 -1.47 20.06 25.55
C LEU A 516 -2.73 19.45 24.94
N THR A 517 -2.67 19.18 23.65
CA THR A 517 -3.81 18.73 22.83
C THR A 517 -3.87 17.21 22.64
N THR A 518 -3.11 16.46 23.43
CA THR A 518 -2.90 15.01 23.29
C THR A 518 -3.90 14.19 24.11
N GLY A 519 -4.01 12.88 23.86
CA GLY A 519 -4.91 11.98 24.61
C GLY A 519 -6.14 11.44 23.86
N GLY A 520 -6.33 11.84 22.59
CA GLY A 520 -7.43 11.38 21.74
C GLY A 520 -7.63 9.86 21.68
N ILE A 521 -8.84 9.43 21.32
CA ILE A 521 -9.26 8.01 21.32
C ILE A 521 -9.34 7.46 19.90
N VAL A 522 -8.74 6.30 19.66
CA VAL A 522 -8.83 5.57 18.39
C VAL A 522 -9.36 4.15 18.62
N LYS A 523 -10.46 3.79 17.95
CA LYS A 523 -11.03 2.44 17.97
C LYS A 523 -11.14 1.93 16.55
N ALA A 524 -10.39 0.90 16.20
CA ALA A 524 -10.37 0.36 14.86
C ALA A 524 -10.64 -1.15 14.88
N ASP A 525 -11.67 -1.58 14.15
CA ASP A 525 -12.03 -2.98 13.97
C ASP A 525 -12.03 -3.29 12.47
N THR A 526 -11.26 -4.28 12.01
CA THR A 526 -11.18 -4.66 10.59
C THR A 526 -10.79 -3.53 9.64
N ALA A 527 -10.02 -2.54 10.11
CA ALA A 527 -9.62 -1.38 9.32
C ALA A 527 -8.30 -1.62 8.55
N THR A 528 -8.09 -0.89 7.47
CA THR A 528 -6.85 -0.90 6.69
C THR A 528 -6.18 0.47 6.70
N PHE A 529 -4.89 0.49 7.05
CA PHE A 529 -3.98 1.61 6.84
C PHE A 529 -3.02 1.23 5.72
N ARG A 530 -3.01 1.99 4.62
CA ARG A 530 -2.24 1.65 3.43
C ARG A 530 -1.43 2.83 2.92
N ASN A 531 -0.13 2.61 2.73
CA ASN A 531 0.78 3.59 2.13
C ASN A 531 0.76 4.98 2.80
N CYS A 532 0.42 5.05 4.09
CA CYS A 532 0.66 6.26 4.88
C CYS A 532 2.16 6.33 5.26
N ALA A 533 2.72 7.52 5.43
CA ALA A 533 4.12 7.64 5.90
C ALA A 533 4.26 7.16 7.34
N MET A 534 3.28 7.56 8.15
CA MET A 534 2.97 6.94 9.43
C MET A 534 1.50 6.55 9.42
N ASP A 535 1.17 5.33 9.83
CA ASP A 535 -0.23 4.90 9.89
C ASP A 535 -0.92 5.51 11.11
N VAL A 536 -0.28 5.42 12.29
CA VAL A 536 -0.81 5.95 13.55
C VAL A 536 0.30 6.52 14.43
N MET A 537 0.06 7.69 15.02
CA MET A 537 0.92 8.34 16.00
C MET A 537 0.15 8.59 17.29
N PHE A 538 0.54 7.91 18.36
CA PHE A 538 0.11 8.24 19.71
C PHE A 538 1.12 9.17 20.36
N LEU A 539 0.61 10.33 20.78
CA LEU A 539 1.33 11.31 21.59
C LEU A 539 1.09 11.05 23.10
N PRO A 540 1.89 11.67 23.99
CA PRO A 540 1.82 11.45 25.44
C PRO A 540 0.41 11.50 26.03
N TYR A 541 0.09 10.58 26.94
CA TYR A 541 -1.19 10.54 27.65
C TYR A 541 -1.00 10.03 29.07
N ALA A 542 -1.19 10.89 30.07
CA ALA A 542 -0.93 10.59 31.49
C ALA A 542 -2.13 10.99 32.38
N ASP A 543 -3.15 10.14 32.41
CA ASP A 543 -4.27 10.24 33.36
C ASP A 543 -3.90 9.55 34.67
N GLU A 544 -3.36 10.33 35.60
CA GLU A 544 -2.89 9.83 36.89
C GLU A 544 -4.02 9.69 37.91
N VAL A 545 -4.03 8.57 38.63
CA VAL A 545 -4.81 8.39 39.87
C VAL A 545 -3.93 8.81 41.06
N MET A 546 -4.53 9.18 42.20
CA MET A 546 -3.76 9.39 43.45
C MET A 546 -2.81 8.20 43.69
N ALA A 547 -1.53 8.50 43.95
CA ALA A 547 -0.41 7.57 44.13
C ALA A 547 0.36 7.12 42.86
N GLY A 548 0.31 7.89 41.76
CA GLY A 548 1.26 7.74 40.64
C GLY A 548 1.01 6.54 39.73
N ILE A 549 -0.20 5.95 39.78
CA ILE A 549 -0.63 4.89 38.87
C ILE A 549 -1.37 5.54 37.69
N GLN A 550 -0.84 5.35 36.49
CA GLN A 550 -1.41 5.87 35.23
C GLN A 550 -2.53 4.95 34.72
N ASN A 551 -3.67 5.53 34.32
CA ASN A 551 -4.73 4.78 33.66
C ASN A 551 -4.33 4.39 32.22
N ASN A 552 -4.69 3.17 31.82
CA ASN A 552 -4.49 2.70 30.46
C ASN A 552 -5.34 3.48 29.46
N ASN A 553 -4.74 3.85 28.33
CA ASN A 553 -5.40 4.34 27.14
C ASN A 553 -6.39 3.27 26.63
N VAL A 554 -7.60 3.70 26.27
CA VAL A 554 -8.73 2.85 25.87
C VAL A 554 -8.72 2.51 24.37
N SER A 555 -7.72 3.00 23.63
CA SER A 555 -7.59 2.78 22.20
C SER A 555 -7.22 1.35 21.86
N HIS A 556 -7.78 0.84 20.76
CA HIS A 556 -7.53 -0.52 20.29
C HIS A 556 -7.65 -0.66 18.78
N PHE A 557 -6.94 -1.67 18.27
CA PHE A 557 -6.93 -2.11 16.89
C PHE A 557 -7.18 -3.62 16.90
N ASN A 558 -8.31 -4.05 16.36
CA ASN A 558 -8.69 -5.45 16.27
C ASN A 558 -8.74 -5.86 14.80
N ASN A 559 -7.98 -6.90 14.44
CA ASN A 559 -7.96 -7.48 13.09
C ASN A 559 -7.69 -6.44 11.98
N CYS A 560 -6.82 -5.46 12.26
CA CYS A 560 -6.48 -4.38 11.33
C CYS A 560 -5.26 -4.73 10.46
N LEU A 561 -5.18 -4.16 9.26
CA LEU A 561 -4.06 -4.29 8.35
C LEU A 561 -3.29 -2.97 8.23
N PHE A 562 -2.00 -3.00 8.52
CA PHE A 562 -1.04 -1.91 8.34
C PHE A 562 -0.08 -2.31 7.21
N THR A 563 -0.11 -1.63 6.07
CA THR A 563 0.67 -2.10 4.92
C THR A 563 1.24 -1.02 4.03
N VAL A 564 2.44 -1.32 3.51
CA VAL A 564 3.10 -0.53 2.46
C VAL A 564 3.41 -1.43 1.28
N ASN A 565 2.91 -1.07 0.10
CA ASN A 565 3.06 -1.85 -1.13
C ASN A 565 3.63 -1.07 -2.32
N SER A 566 4.01 0.20 -2.11
CA SER A 566 4.62 1.02 -3.16
C SER A 566 5.82 1.83 -2.65
N ALA A 567 7.01 1.55 -3.21
CA ALA A 567 8.28 2.24 -2.93
C ALA A 567 8.36 3.68 -3.55
N ASN A 568 7.53 3.96 -4.54
CA ASN A 568 7.58 5.24 -5.25
C ASN A 568 6.58 6.27 -4.70
N HIS A 569 5.62 5.85 -3.88
CA HIS A 569 4.55 6.72 -3.37
C HIS A 569 5.04 7.87 -2.46
N PHE A 570 6.27 7.79 -1.95
CA PHE A 570 6.85 8.73 -0.97
C PHE A 570 7.94 9.60 -1.60
N ALA A 571 8.33 9.32 -2.84
CA ALA A 571 9.32 10.11 -3.56
C ALA A 571 8.75 11.51 -3.83
N GLY A 572 9.47 12.56 -3.40
CA GLY A 572 9.04 13.95 -3.58
C GLY A 572 8.19 14.55 -2.47
N THR A 573 7.75 13.78 -1.47
CA THR A 573 6.95 14.31 -0.34
C THR A 573 7.79 14.81 0.84
N GLY A 574 9.09 14.47 0.89
CA GLY A 574 9.98 14.81 1.99
C GLY A 574 9.73 14.03 3.31
N CYS A 575 8.83 13.04 3.29
CA CYS A 575 8.51 12.19 4.44
C CYS A 575 9.34 10.89 4.43
N ALA A 576 9.87 10.48 5.58
CA ALA A 576 10.61 9.24 5.75
C ALA A 576 9.67 8.05 6.05
N ARG A 577 10.10 6.82 5.73
CA ARG A 577 9.32 5.58 5.89
C ARG A 577 9.67 4.82 7.17
N ASP A 578 10.06 5.54 8.21
CA ASP A 578 10.81 4.91 9.29
C ASP A 578 9.91 4.05 10.19
N THR A 579 8.65 4.47 10.43
CA THR A 579 7.78 3.78 11.39
C THR A 579 6.31 3.76 10.94
N ARG A 580 5.61 2.63 11.06
CA ARG A 580 4.14 2.55 10.83
C ARG A 580 3.35 3.10 12.01
N VAL A 581 3.59 2.58 13.21
CA VAL A 581 2.94 3.01 14.45
C VAL A 581 3.97 3.54 15.44
N SER A 582 3.80 4.77 15.91
CA SER A 582 4.64 5.33 16.97
C SER A 582 3.84 5.59 18.25
N LEU A 583 4.44 5.25 19.39
CA LEU A 583 3.86 5.38 20.73
C LEU A 583 4.84 6.16 21.61
N TRP A 584 4.38 7.28 22.18
CA TRP A 584 5.21 8.16 23.00
C TRP A 584 4.51 8.39 24.34
N ASP A 585 5.13 8.00 25.47
CA ASP A 585 4.63 8.25 26.83
C ASP A 585 3.12 7.92 26.99
N VAL A 586 2.74 6.73 26.50
CA VAL A 586 1.35 6.25 26.49
C VAL A 586 1.30 4.78 26.89
N CYS A 587 0.35 4.42 27.74
CA CYS A 587 0.20 3.05 28.21
C CYS A 587 -1.17 2.48 27.85
N GLY A 588 -1.25 1.19 27.52
CA GLY A 588 -2.51 0.46 27.40
C GLY A 588 -3.07 0.26 25.99
N VAL A 589 -2.43 0.81 24.95
CA VAL A 589 -2.87 0.64 23.55
C VAL A 589 -2.81 -0.84 23.14
N LYS A 590 -3.84 -1.34 22.43
CA LYS A 590 -3.98 -2.77 22.10
C LYS A 590 -3.98 -3.02 20.59
N PHE A 591 -3.19 -3.98 20.15
CA PHE A 591 -3.14 -4.52 18.79
C PHE A 591 -3.47 -6.02 18.85
N ASN A 592 -4.72 -6.37 18.54
CA ASN A 592 -5.19 -7.76 18.61
C ASN A 592 -5.41 -8.28 17.18
N GLY A 593 -4.75 -9.37 16.81
CA GLY A 593 -4.85 -9.99 15.48
C GLY A 593 -4.49 -9.06 14.32
N CYS A 594 -3.64 -8.06 14.53
CA CYS A 594 -3.29 -7.08 13.51
C CYS A 594 -2.14 -7.57 12.62
N VAL A 595 -2.18 -7.23 11.34
CA VAL A 595 -1.13 -7.58 10.36
C VAL A 595 -0.36 -6.33 9.97
N PHE A 596 0.96 -6.36 10.16
CA PHE A 596 1.90 -5.35 9.71
C PHE A 596 2.74 -5.93 8.57
N ARG A 597 2.71 -5.30 7.40
CA ARG A 597 3.40 -5.78 6.20
C ARG A 597 4.03 -4.66 5.40
N ASP A 598 5.36 -4.66 5.32
CA ASP A 598 6.09 -3.96 4.27
C ASP A 598 6.40 -4.94 3.13
N SER A 599 5.95 -4.61 1.93
CA SER A 599 6.12 -5.44 0.73
C SER A 599 6.97 -4.76 -0.34
N THR A 600 7.67 -3.68 0.02
CA THR A 600 8.47 -2.92 -0.92
C THR A 600 9.84 -3.54 -1.18
N THR A 601 10.35 -3.37 -2.40
CA THR A 601 11.66 -3.89 -2.82
C THR A 601 12.70 -2.76 -2.82
N GLY A 602 13.69 -2.82 -1.94
CA GLY A 602 14.78 -1.84 -1.81
C GLY A 602 15.58 -2.02 -0.51
N PRO A 603 16.78 -1.42 -0.36
CA PRO A 603 17.50 -1.45 0.92
C PRO A 603 16.65 -0.76 1.99
N LEU A 604 16.24 -1.52 3.01
CA LEU A 604 15.47 -1.01 4.14
C LEU A 604 16.40 -0.18 5.03
N ASN A 605 16.39 1.13 4.86
CA ASN A 605 17.00 2.04 5.83
C ASN A 605 16.02 2.16 7.03
N SER A 606 16.33 1.53 8.17
CA SER A 606 15.66 1.69 9.49
C SER A 606 14.10 1.72 9.49
N THR A 607 13.43 0.78 8.83
CA THR A 607 11.97 0.61 8.90
C THR A 607 11.51 -0.19 10.14
N ARG A 608 10.40 0.26 10.74
CA ARG A 608 9.79 -0.27 11.96
C ARG A 608 8.27 -0.43 11.81
N ALA A 609 7.71 -1.50 12.38
CA ALA A 609 6.25 -1.63 12.43
C ALA A 609 5.68 -0.87 13.63
N ILE A 610 6.19 -1.13 14.83
CA ILE A 610 5.86 -0.41 16.05
C ILE A 610 7.15 0.13 16.66
N HIS A 611 7.19 1.44 16.92
CA HIS A 611 8.23 2.11 17.70
C HIS A 611 7.60 2.72 18.96
N ALA A 612 8.15 2.40 20.12
CA ALA A 612 7.64 2.85 21.40
C ALA A 612 8.75 3.51 22.23
N GLU A 613 8.49 4.73 22.71
CA GLU A 613 9.36 5.44 23.65
C GLU A 613 8.58 5.73 24.93
N ASP A 614 9.05 5.19 26.05
CA ASP A 614 8.39 5.29 27.36
C ASP A 614 6.92 4.87 27.36
N ALA A 615 6.58 3.90 26.50
CA ALA A 615 5.21 3.48 26.26
C ALA A 615 4.98 1.97 26.54
N GLY A 616 3.82 1.65 27.13
CA GLY A 616 3.37 0.28 27.39
C GLY A 616 2.20 -0.12 26.49
N PHE A 617 2.28 -1.28 25.83
CA PHE A 617 1.24 -1.72 24.89
C PHE A 617 1.08 -3.23 24.83
N TYR A 618 0.02 -3.67 24.17
CA TYR A 618 -0.34 -5.08 24.01
C TYR A 618 -0.34 -5.47 22.53
N VAL A 619 0.36 -6.53 22.18
CA VAL A 619 0.24 -7.25 20.90
C VAL A 619 -0.26 -8.65 21.21
N LYS A 620 -1.48 -8.98 20.79
CA LYS A 620 -2.11 -10.28 21.12
C LYS A 620 -2.77 -10.90 19.90
N SER A 621 -3.19 -12.16 20.01
CA SER A 621 -4.16 -12.75 19.09
C SER A 621 -5.56 -12.13 19.29
N TYR A 622 -6.34 -12.05 18.22
CA TYR A 622 -7.75 -11.72 18.26
C TYR A 622 -8.57 -13.01 18.34
N CYS A 623 -9.34 -13.16 19.42
CA CYS A 623 -10.16 -14.34 19.66
C CYS A 623 -11.62 -14.06 19.34
N THR A 624 -12.21 -14.82 18.42
CA THR A 624 -13.64 -14.65 18.06
C THR A 624 -14.59 -15.43 18.97
N ALA A 625 -14.07 -16.23 19.89
CA ALA A 625 -14.87 -17.05 20.79
C ALA A 625 -15.26 -16.33 22.09
N ALA A 626 -16.38 -16.72 22.71
CA ALA A 626 -16.88 -16.09 23.92
C ALA A 626 -15.89 -16.25 25.11
N PRO A 627 -15.70 -15.22 25.96
CA PRO A 627 -14.65 -15.15 26.97
C PRO A 627 -14.65 -16.26 28.05
N ASN A 628 -15.69 -17.09 28.14
CA ASN A 628 -15.93 -17.97 29.28
C ASN A 628 -15.73 -19.47 28.98
N GLN A 629 -15.04 -19.85 27.90
CA GLN A 629 -14.97 -21.26 27.46
C GLN A 629 -13.62 -21.99 27.65
N TYR A 630 -12.59 -21.37 28.24
CA TYR A 630 -11.24 -21.97 28.18
C TYR A 630 -10.54 -22.08 29.54
N THR A 631 -9.98 -23.27 29.80
CA THR A 631 -9.28 -23.64 31.04
C THR A 631 -7.79 -23.27 31.05
N ASP A 632 -7.20 -22.91 29.90
CA ASP A 632 -5.74 -22.68 29.75
C ASP A 632 -5.35 -21.26 29.29
N CYS A 633 -6.23 -20.26 29.44
CA CYS A 633 -5.91 -18.86 29.07
C CYS A 633 -5.43 -18.67 27.60
N GLN A 634 -5.75 -19.62 26.72
CA GLN A 634 -5.44 -19.61 25.29
C GLN A 634 -6.73 -19.53 24.48
N CYS A 635 -6.73 -18.69 23.44
CA CYS A 635 -7.73 -18.80 22.40
C CYS A 635 -7.45 -20.09 21.62
N PRO A 636 -8.43 -20.98 21.40
CA PRO A 636 -8.20 -22.14 20.55
C PRO A 636 -7.77 -21.69 19.16
N SER A 637 -6.75 -22.35 18.60
CA SER A 637 -6.15 -21.97 17.31
C SER A 637 -7.16 -21.85 16.17
N ALA A 638 -8.28 -22.57 16.21
CA ALA A 638 -9.37 -22.46 15.23
C ALA A 638 -10.12 -21.12 15.25
N TYR A 639 -10.00 -20.35 16.34
CA TYR A 639 -10.70 -19.08 16.58
C TYR A 639 -9.75 -17.90 16.84
N ALA A 640 -8.44 -18.14 16.78
CA ALA A 640 -7.40 -17.15 17.05
C ALA A 640 -6.83 -16.61 15.73
N THR A 641 -6.96 -15.30 15.52
CA THR A 641 -6.19 -14.59 14.49
C THR A 641 -4.97 -13.99 15.14
N ARG A 642 -3.77 -14.49 14.83
CA ARG A 642 -2.53 -13.97 15.38
C ARG A 642 -2.19 -12.60 14.81
N SER A 643 -1.57 -11.75 15.65
CA SER A 643 -0.89 -10.58 15.11
C SER A 643 0.34 -11.02 14.32
N ALA A 644 0.62 -10.40 13.18
CA ALA A 644 1.69 -10.82 12.27
C ALA A 644 2.51 -9.63 11.77
N PHE A 645 3.84 -9.80 11.69
CA PHE A 645 4.77 -8.76 11.29
C PHE A 645 5.73 -9.27 10.22
N SER A 646 5.88 -8.52 9.11
CA SER A 646 6.76 -8.92 8.02
C SER A 646 7.33 -7.76 7.20
N GLY A 647 8.59 -7.89 6.79
CA GLY A 647 9.27 -6.96 5.88
C GLY A 647 9.96 -5.76 6.54
N PHE A 648 10.18 -5.79 7.87
CA PHE A 648 10.77 -4.66 8.60
C PHE A 648 12.23 -4.94 8.98
N THR A 649 13.06 -3.88 9.09
CA THR A 649 14.38 -4.03 9.76
C THR A 649 14.23 -4.36 11.23
N THR A 650 13.28 -3.73 11.94
CA THR A 650 12.88 -4.09 13.30
C THR A 650 11.36 -4.12 13.36
N ALA A 651 10.71 -5.26 13.60
CA ALA A 651 9.25 -5.28 13.61
C ALA A 651 8.67 -4.52 14.83
N VAL A 652 9.13 -4.82 16.04
CA VAL A 652 8.74 -4.09 17.26
C VAL A 652 9.98 -3.59 17.97
N GLU A 653 10.07 -2.27 18.19
CA GLU A 653 11.13 -1.60 18.95
C GLU A 653 10.51 -0.84 20.12
N ALA A 654 11.09 -1.02 21.32
CA ALA A 654 10.63 -0.36 22.52
C ALA A 654 11.80 0.08 23.42
N ASP A 655 11.88 1.38 23.66
CA ASP A 655 12.89 2.03 24.49
C ASP A 655 12.23 2.62 25.74
N MET A 656 12.78 2.32 26.92
CA MET A 656 12.31 2.88 28.19
C MET A 656 13.38 3.66 28.94
N SER A 657 12.95 4.79 29.49
CA SER A 657 13.75 5.75 30.22
C SER A 657 13.26 5.97 31.66
N LEU A 658 11.96 5.82 31.96
CA LEU A 658 11.39 6.30 33.24
C LEU A 658 10.26 5.49 33.94
N TYR A 659 9.57 4.49 33.34
CA TYR A 659 8.35 3.89 33.95
C TYR A 659 8.16 2.36 33.85
N HIS A 660 7.46 1.77 34.84
CA HIS A 660 7.22 0.33 35.06
C HIS A 660 6.06 -0.30 34.24
N ASN A 661 5.66 0.30 33.12
CA ASN A 661 4.47 -0.15 32.37
C ASN A 661 4.86 -1.21 31.32
N GLY A 662 4.86 -2.48 31.74
CA GLY A 662 5.33 -3.59 30.90
C GLY A 662 4.59 -3.75 29.57
N ILE A 663 5.35 -4.13 28.54
CA ILE A 663 4.85 -4.58 27.23
C ILE A 663 4.45 -6.05 27.32
N THR A 664 3.35 -6.43 26.67
CA THR A 664 3.00 -7.85 26.45
C THR A 664 2.87 -8.11 24.96
N ILE A 665 3.71 -9.02 24.45
CA ILE A 665 3.63 -9.58 23.10
C ILE A 665 3.32 -11.07 23.25
N ASP A 666 2.14 -11.46 22.81
CA ASP A 666 1.61 -12.79 23.05
C ASP A 666 0.97 -13.37 21.78
N GLU A 667 1.34 -14.61 21.45
CA GLU A 667 0.79 -15.35 20.32
C GLU A 667 0.93 -14.61 18.97
N ALA A 668 2.07 -13.92 18.76
CA ALA A 668 2.38 -13.18 17.55
C ALA A 668 3.30 -13.97 16.59
N LEU A 669 3.25 -13.60 15.31
CA LEU A 669 4.06 -14.18 14.24
C LEU A 669 5.01 -13.12 13.65
N PHE A 670 6.30 -13.41 13.61
CA PHE A 670 7.33 -12.56 13.03
C PHE A 670 8.01 -13.34 11.91
N THR A 671 7.86 -12.87 10.66
CA THR A 671 8.47 -13.50 9.49
C THR A 671 9.19 -12.47 8.64
N ASN A 672 10.33 -12.81 8.05
CA ASN A 672 11.04 -11.91 7.13
C ASN A 672 11.33 -10.52 7.74
N ASN A 673 11.83 -10.48 8.98
CA ASN A 673 12.28 -9.24 9.64
C ASN A 673 13.76 -9.34 9.99
N GLY A 674 14.46 -8.21 10.06
CA GLY A 674 15.84 -8.15 10.53
C GLY A 674 15.92 -8.49 12.02
N THR A 675 15.17 -7.75 12.84
CA THR A 675 14.89 -8.06 14.25
C THR A 675 13.39 -8.20 14.45
N GLY A 676 12.93 -9.30 15.05
CA GLY A 676 11.51 -9.49 15.36
C GLY A 676 11.06 -8.52 16.45
N VAL A 677 11.67 -8.61 17.64
CA VAL A 677 11.37 -7.76 18.79
C VAL A 677 12.66 -7.26 19.41
N PHE A 678 12.76 -5.95 19.64
CA PHE A 678 13.83 -5.31 20.39
C PHE A 678 13.24 -4.49 21.54
N ILE A 679 13.67 -4.79 22.77
CA ILE A 679 13.26 -4.08 23.97
C ILE A 679 14.52 -3.65 24.73
N GLN A 680 14.56 -2.39 25.16
CA GLN A 680 15.66 -1.83 25.93
C GLN A 680 15.18 -1.13 27.21
N GLY A 681 15.88 -1.38 28.33
CA GLY A 681 15.71 -0.67 29.60
C GLY A 681 14.44 -1.00 30.39
N MET A 682 13.66 -1.99 29.93
CA MET A 682 12.32 -2.29 30.46
C MET A 682 12.29 -3.26 31.64
N ASP A 683 11.39 -3.00 32.59
CA ASP A 683 10.98 -3.93 33.64
C ASP A 683 9.78 -4.78 33.21
N TYR A 684 9.86 -6.08 33.48
CA TYR A 684 8.77 -7.04 33.30
C TYR A 684 8.17 -7.10 31.88
N PRO A 685 8.95 -7.06 30.78
CA PRO A 685 8.38 -7.34 29.47
C PRO A 685 7.96 -8.81 29.39
N GLU A 686 6.81 -9.06 28.78
CA GLU A 686 6.27 -10.39 28.53
C GLU A 686 6.29 -10.67 27.03
N VAL A 687 7.07 -11.65 26.59
CA VAL A 687 7.07 -12.18 25.23
C VAL A 687 6.76 -13.66 25.34
N THR A 688 5.60 -14.10 24.87
CA THR A 688 5.16 -15.49 25.09
C THR A 688 4.42 -16.06 23.90
N ARG A 689 4.55 -17.38 23.67
CA ARG A 689 3.82 -18.11 22.62
C ARG A 689 4.01 -17.55 21.20
N CYS A 690 5.07 -16.80 20.96
CA CYS A 690 5.36 -16.18 19.68
C CYS A 690 6.13 -17.13 18.75
N MET A 691 6.04 -16.87 17.45
CA MET A 691 6.80 -17.58 16.44
C MET A 691 7.68 -16.60 15.66
N PHE A 692 8.98 -16.85 15.65
CA PHE A 692 10.00 -16.09 14.95
C PHE A 692 10.61 -16.95 13.84
N ASP A 693 10.27 -16.64 12.59
CA ASP A 693 10.84 -17.27 11.40
C ASP A 693 11.93 -16.38 10.79
N LEU A 694 13.16 -16.85 10.91
CA LEU A 694 14.37 -16.14 10.48
C LEU A 694 14.84 -16.60 9.08
N SER A 695 13.98 -17.27 8.30
CA SER A 695 14.39 -17.94 7.05
C SER A 695 14.58 -17.05 5.82
N SER A 696 14.02 -15.84 5.80
CA SER A 696 13.75 -15.11 4.53
C SER A 696 14.34 -13.69 4.41
N PHE A 697 15.04 -13.17 5.41
CA PHE A 697 15.53 -11.79 5.36
C PHE A 697 16.74 -11.62 4.40
N PRO A 698 16.70 -10.66 3.45
CA PRO A 698 17.71 -10.53 2.40
C PRO A 698 19.09 -10.02 2.91
N PRO A 699 20.17 -10.31 2.16
CA PRO A 699 21.55 -10.17 2.61
C PRO A 699 22.05 -8.73 2.49
N THR A 700 21.80 -7.91 3.51
CA THR A 700 22.46 -6.61 3.68
C THR A 700 23.17 -6.55 5.02
N SER A 701 24.27 -7.29 5.20
CA SER A 701 25.24 -7.17 6.30
C SER A 701 24.75 -7.17 7.77
N VAL A 702 23.46 -7.37 8.07
CA VAL A 702 22.91 -7.45 9.43
C VAL A 702 22.57 -8.89 9.80
N SER A 703 22.91 -9.29 11.02
CA SER A 703 22.47 -10.55 11.61
C SER A 703 20.96 -10.56 11.82
N ALA A 704 20.29 -11.66 11.51
CA ALA A 704 18.85 -11.80 11.79
C ALA A 704 18.65 -12.16 13.27
N MET A 705 17.70 -11.51 13.94
CA MET A 705 17.45 -11.67 15.38
C MET A 705 15.96 -11.92 15.64
N GLY A 706 15.63 -12.95 16.42
CA GLY A 706 14.25 -13.16 16.87
C GLY A 706 13.85 -12.13 17.93
N LEU A 707 14.43 -12.26 19.12
CA LEU A 707 14.18 -11.40 20.27
C LEU A 707 15.50 -10.82 20.82
N ARG A 708 15.54 -9.50 21.04
CA ARG A 708 16.64 -8.80 21.70
C ARG A 708 16.14 -8.08 22.96
N LEU A 709 16.77 -8.35 24.10
CA LEU A 709 16.51 -7.64 25.35
C LEU A 709 17.82 -7.05 25.89
N ASP A 710 17.88 -5.73 25.97
CA ASP A 710 19.03 -4.99 26.47
C ASP A 710 18.65 -4.24 27.76
N ALA A 711 19.38 -4.46 28.85
CA ALA A 711 19.11 -3.88 30.17
C ALA A 711 17.67 -4.11 30.67
N CYS A 712 17.06 -5.25 30.30
CA CYS A 712 15.74 -5.66 30.78
C CYS A 712 15.85 -6.61 31.97
N THR A 713 14.94 -6.49 32.94
CA THR A 713 14.85 -7.38 34.10
C THR A 713 13.40 -7.80 34.41
N GLY A 714 13.21 -8.91 35.11
CA GLY A 714 11.92 -9.47 35.45
C GLY A 714 11.12 -9.98 34.25
N TYR A 715 11.76 -10.18 33.10
CA TYR A 715 11.07 -10.54 31.86
C TYR A 715 10.53 -11.98 31.90
N LYS A 716 9.42 -12.18 31.20
CA LYS A 716 8.81 -13.48 30.98
C LYS A 716 8.95 -13.84 29.51
N VAL A 717 9.83 -14.80 29.20
CA VAL A 717 10.05 -15.33 27.85
C VAL A 717 9.73 -16.82 27.85
N GLU A 718 8.53 -17.18 27.39
CA GLU A 718 7.98 -18.52 27.54
C GLU A 718 7.19 -19.04 26.33
N GLN A 719 7.45 -20.29 25.95
CA GLN A 719 6.77 -21.02 24.86
C GLN A 719 6.92 -20.36 23.48
N ASP A 720 7.98 -19.59 23.27
CA ASP A 720 8.32 -19.02 21.98
C ASP A 720 9.05 -20.02 21.09
N THR A 721 8.89 -19.91 19.78
CA THR A 721 9.59 -20.73 18.79
C THR A 721 10.44 -19.84 17.90
N PHE A 722 11.72 -20.18 17.76
CA PHE A 722 12.69 -19.50 16.91
C PHE A 722 13.23 -20.51 15.89
N HIS A 723 12.98 -20.30 14.60
CA HIS A 723 13.27 -21.31 13.58
C HIS A 723 13.90 -20.70 12.33
N ARG A 724 14.73 -21.51 11.66
CA ARG A 724 15.26 -21.27 10.32
C ARG A 724 15.19 -22.54 9.46
N ASN A 725 14.84 -22.41 8.18
CA ASN A 725 14.63 -23.56 7.27
C ASN A 725 15.89 -24.42 7.05
N THR A 726 17.05 -23.81 6.92
CA THR A 726 18.35 -24.49 6.79
C THR A 726 19.43 -23.68 7.45
N TYR A 727 20.33 -24.37 8.13
CA TYR A 727 21.58 -23.83 8.65
C TYR A 727 22.41 -23.14 7.54
N SER A 728 23.09 -22.02 7.85
CA SER A 728 23.93 -21.25 6.91
C SER A 728 25.12 -20.60 7.63
N ASP A 729 26.32 -20.80 7.10
CA ASP A 729 27.59 -20.23 7.62
C ASP A 729 27.84 -18.76 7.22
N ILE A 730 26.98 -18.20 6.36
CA ILE A 730 27.25 -16.91 5.70
C ILE A 730 26.66 -15.73 6.49
N TYR A 731 25.63 -15.97 7.31
CA TYR A 731 24.95 -14.93 8.10
C TYR A 731 24.52 -15.47 9.47
N ASP A 732 24.93 -14.77 10.54
CA ASP A 732 24.53 -15.06 11.91
C ASP A 732 23.01 -14.91 12.11
N GLY A 733 22.34 -16.00 12.45
CA GLY A 733 20.96 -16.03 12.97
C GLY A 733 20.94 -16.22 14.49
N TYR A 734 20.35 -15.26 15.19
CA TYR A 734 20.21 -15.26 16.65
C TYR A 734 18.75 -15.50 17.04
N GLY A 735 18.48 -16.52 17.86
CA GLY A 735 17.15 -16.74 18.42
C GLY A 735 16.80 -15.65 19.41
N ILE A 736 17.51 -15.66 20.54
CA ILE A 736 17.43 -14.64 21.59
C ILE A 736 18.81 -14.02 21.82
N TRP A 737 18.87 -12.69 21.89
CA TRP A 737 20.03 -11.93 22.34
C TRP A 737 19.72 -11.19 23.63
N LEU A 738 20.55 -11.37 24.64
CA LEU A 738 20.42 -10.75 25.96
C LEU A 738 21.67 -9.95 26.29
N SER A 739 21.48 -8.74 26.81
CA SER A 739 22.57 -7.92 27.30
C SER A 739 22.21 -7.23 28.61
N GLY A 740 22.96 -7.48 29.69
CA GLY A 740 22.93 -6.63 30.90
C GLY A 740 21.64 -6.65 31.73
N SER A 741 21.00 -7.79 31.95
CA SER A 741 19.79 -7.91 32.78
C SER A 741 19.98 -7.67 34.29
N GLY A 742 21.21 -7.48 34.77
CA GLY A 742 21.51 -7.31 36.19
C GLY A 742 21.48 -8.63 36.98
N PRO A 743 21.54 -8.57 38.33
CA PRO A 743 21.62 -9.74 39.20
C PRO A 743 20.27 -10.44 39.44
N ASP A 744 19.17 -9.83 39.02
CA ASP A 744 17.81 -10.30 39.25
C ASP A 744 17.55 -11.63 38.55
N ASN A 745 16.69 -12.45 39.15
CA ASN A 745 16.30 -13.73 38.57
C ASN A 745 15.46 -13.51 37.32
N ASN A 746 15.96 -14.02 36.21
CA ASN A 746 15.30 -13.99 34.91
C ASN A 746 15.24 -15.42 34.36
N LEU A 747 14.20 -15.74 33.60
CA LEU A 747 13.97 -17.11 33.16
C LEU A 747 13.65 -17.16 31.66
N LEU A 748 14.45 -17.91 30.91
CA LEU A 748 14.07 -18.39 29.58
C LEU A 748 13.51 -19.79 29.72
N TYR A 749 12.22 -19.95 29.42
CA TYR A 749 11.47 -21.13 29.80
C TYR A 749 10.68 -21.73 28.64
N ARG A 750 10.79 -23.05 28.40
CA ARG A 750 9.95 -23.77 27.42
C ARG A 750 9.98 -23.22 26.00
N ASN A 751 11.06 -22.55 25.62
CA ASN A 751 11.23 -22.06 24.25
C ASN A 751 11.81 -23.16 23.37
N ARG A 752 11.54 -23.05 22.06
CA ARG A 752 12.04 -23.96 21.04
C ARG A 752 12.93 -23.21 20.06
N PHE A 753 14.09 -23.79 19.76
CA PHE A 753 15.10 -23.26 18.84
C PHE A 753 15.44 -24.32 17.80
N ASP A 754 15.42 -23.94 16.52
CA ASP A 754 15.67 -24.83 15.40
C ASP A 754 16.61 -24.17 14.34
N ASN A 755 17.78 -24.78 14.10
CA ASN A 755 18.76 -24.45 13.04
C ASN A 755 19.35 -23.03 13.05
N LEU A 756 19.73 -22.52 14.23
CA LEU A 756 20.28 -21.17 14.43
C LEU A 756 21.80 -21.19 14.63
N ASN A 757 22.48 -20.07 14.33
CA ASN A 757 23.92 -19.96 14.65
C ASN A 757 24.11 -19.83 16.17
N LYS A 758 23.34 -18.96 16.83
CA LYS A 758 23.27 -18.97 18.29
C LYS A 758 21.81 -18.89 18.73
N ALA A 759 21.30 -19.96 19.30
CA ALA A 759 19.92 -20.01 19.78
C ALA A 759 19.71 -19.00 20.92
N VAL A 760 20.61 -18.99 21.91
CA VAL A 760 20.65 -17.97 22.96
C VAL A 760 22.04 -17.37 23.06
N ARG A 761 22.16 -16.06 22.82
CA ARG A 761 23.39 -15.28 23.01
C ARG A 761 23.27 -14.33 24.20
N ILE A 762 24.22 -14.41 25.12
CA ILE A 762 24.21 -13.63 26.36
C ILE A 762 25.50 -12.81 26.47
N SER A 763 25.36 -11.50 26.73
CA SER A 763 26.46 -10.55 26.91
C SER A 763 26.29 -9.72 28.19
N GLY A 764 27.38 -9.33 28.83
CA GLY A 764 27.36 -8.49 30.04
C GLY A 764 26.88 -9.22 31.31
N VAL A 765 26.47 -8.46 32.32
CA VAL A 765 26.05 -8.99 33.62
C VAL A 765 24.55 -9.30 33.61
N ASN A 766 24.21 -10.58 33.65
CA ASN A 766 22.84 -11.09 33.68
C ASN A 766 22.64 -12.05 34.87
N GLY A 767 23.51 -11.98 35.88
CA GLY A 767 23.47 -12.87 37.03
C GLY A 767 24.79 -12.93 37.79
N GLY A 768 24.84 -13.87 38.73
CA GLY A 768 26.00 -14.11 39.58
C GLY A 768 25.89 -15.43 40.34
N LYS A 769 26.51 -15.50 41.52
CA LYS A 769 26.51 -16.71 42.34
C LYS A 769 25.13 -16.91 43.01
N GLY A 770 24.33 -17.82 42.46
CA GLY A 770 23.04 -18.21 43.02
C GLY A 770 21.82 -17.36 42.63
N THR A 771 22.01 -16.27 41.87
CA THR A 771 20.93 -15.42 41.32
C THR A 771 21.22 -15.09 39.86
N GLY A 772 20.19 -14.73 39.09
CA GLY A 772 20.33 -14.30 37.71
C GLY A 772 19.57 -15.14 36.68
N LEU A 773 19.96 -14.96 35.42
CA LEU A 773 19.41 -15.64 34.26
C LEU A 773 19.61 -17.16 34.31
N GLN A 774 18.49 -17.89 34.23
CA GLN A 774 18.46 -19.33 34.01
C GLN A 774 17.75 -19.69 32.70
N CYS A 775 18.32 -20.66 31.98
CA CYS A 775 17.72 -21.27 30.80
C CYS A 775 17.25 -22.68 31.16
N THR A 776 15.93 -22.89 31.27
CA THR A 776 15.36 -24.19 31.71
C THR A 776 14.20 -24.65 30.84
N CYS A 777 14.03 -25.96 30.71
CA CYS A 777 12.97 -26.62 29.93
C CYS A 777 12.90 -26.21 28.44
N ASN A 778 13.97 -25.66 27.88
CA ASN A 778 14.02 -25.26 26.46
C ASN A 778 14.41 -26.46 25.57
N ALA A 779 13.99 -26.43 24.30
CA ALA A 779 14.34 -27.43 23.30
C ALA A 779 15.21 -26.80 22.20
N PHE A 780 16.38 -27.37 21.97
CA PHE A 780 17.37 -26.91 20.98
C PHE A 780 17.59 -28.01 19.95
N THR A 781 17.55 -27.67 18.66
CA THR A 781 17.68 -28.63 17.56
C THR A 781 18.48 -28.05 16.41
N GLY A 782 19.67 -28.61 16.13
CA GLY A 782 20.44 -28.27 14.93
C GLY A 782 21.15 -26.90 14.99
N ASP A 783 21.32 -26.31 16.17
CA ASP A 783 21.98 -25.01 16.35
C ASP A 783 23.53 -25.16 16.43
N ASP A 784 24.33 -24.13 16.09
CA ASP A 784 25.79 -24.19 16.36
C ASP A 784 26.06 -24.13 17.85
N TYR A 785 25.46 -23.11 18.47
CA TYR A 785 25.51 -22.89 19.89
C TYR A 785 24.09 -22.79 20.45
N ASP A 786 23.68 -23.77 21.24
CA ASP A 786 22.38 -23.76 21.90
C ASP A 786 22.35 -22.61 22.93
N ILE A 787 23.37 -22.54 23.80
CA ILE A 787 23.59 -21.44 24.75
C ILE A 787 25.02 -20.93 24.61
N TYR A 788 25.16 -19.64 24.28
CA TYR A 788 26.44 -18.95 24.13
C TYR A 788 26.54 -17.76 25.08
N VAL A 789 27.46 -17.84 26.04
CA VAL A 789 27.78 -16.75 26.96
C VAL A 789 29.10 -16.12 26.55
N ALA A 790 29.06 -14.85 26.15
CA ALA A 790 30.20 -14.10 25.64
C ALA A 790 31.30 -13.87 26.70
N PRO A 791 32.53 -13.47 26.29
CA PRO A 791 33.59 -13.10 27.22
C PRO A 791 33.15 -12.05 28.24
N SER A 792 33.68 -12.12 29.46
CA SER A 792 33.38 -11.19 30.56
C SER A 792 31.90 -11.05 30.92
N SER A 793 31.07 -12.04 30.57
CA SER A 793 29.63 -12.05 30.84
C SER A 793 29.30 -12.99 32.00
N LEU A 794 28.28 -12.65 32.79
CA LEU A 794 27.84 -13.42 33.96
C LEU A 794 26.38 -13.85 33.84
N ILE A 795 26.09 -15.05 34.30
CA ILE A 795 24.74 -15.61 34.42
C ILE A 795 24.58 -16.30 35.78
N ALA A 796 23.40 -16.84 36.07
CA ALA A 796 23.23 -17.63 37.28
C ALA A 796 24.22 -18.81 37.27
N SER A 797 25.04 -18.90 38.32
CA SER A 797 26.06 -19.96 38.47
C SER A 797 25.47 -21.36 38.57
N GLY A 798 24.18 -21.48 38.87
CA GLY A 798 23.42 -22.72 38.80
C GLY A 798 22.37 -22.63 37.70
N GLN A 799 22.45 -23.52 36.71
CA GLN A 799 21.38 -23.73 35.73
C GLN A 799 20.56 -24.91 36.21
N GLY A 800 19.34 -24.64 36.69
CA GLY A 800 18.62 -25.56 37.57
C GLY A 800 19.21 -25.58 38.98
N SER A 801 18.93 -26.64 39.72
CA SER A 801 19.41 -26.83 41.09
C SER A 801 19.69 -28.30 41.39
N ALA A 802 20.37 -28.57 42.51
CA ALA A 802 20.56 -29.94 42.98
C ALA A 802 19.24 -30.69 43.24
N SER A 803 18.14 -29.95 43.49
CA SER A 803 16.82 -30.51 43.76
C SER A 803 15.96 -30.65 42.51
N SER A 804 16.21 -29.86 41.46
CA SER A 804 15.40 -29.85 40.22
C SER A 804 16.26 -29.48 39.02
N GLY A 805 16.26 -30.31 37.98
CA GLY A 805 17.07 -30.12 36.79
C GLY A 805 16.70 -28.87 35.99
N ALA A 806 17.64 -28.36 35.19
CA ALA A 806 17.35 -27.38 34.16
C ALA A 806 16.53 -28.00 33.02
N ASP A 807 16.79 -29.28 32.71
CA ASP A 807 16.04 -30.14 31.78
C ASP A 807 15.76 -29.49 30.41
N ASN A 808 16.75 -28.77 29.88
CA ASN A 808 16.76 -28.44 28.46
C ASN A 808 16.97 -29.74 27.65
N THR A 809 16.57 -29.74 26.38
CA THR A 809 16.80 -30.84 25.44
C THR A 809 17.73 -30.37 24.32
N PHE A 810 18.83 -31.08 24.07
CA PHE A 810 19.88 -30.69 23.12
C PHE A 810 20.01 -31.72 21.99
N LEU A 811 19.41 -31.46 20.82
CA LEU A 811 19.39 -32.38 19.68
C LEU A 811 20.25 -31.86 18.53
N PHE A 812 21.14 -32.70 18.00
CA PHE A 812 21.88 -32.44 16.76
C PHE A 812 22.69 -31.12 16.74
N THR A 813 23.21 -30.65 17.88
CA THR A 813 24.06 -29.45 17.98
C THR A 813 25.33 -29.57 17.13
N VAL A 814 25.68 -28.52 16.38
CA VAL A 814 26.82 -28.53 15.45
C VAL A 814 28.14 -28.27 16.18
N THR A 815 28.20 -27.30 17.10
CA THR A 815 29.45 -26.91 17.78
C THR A 815 29.44 -27.19 19.29
N SER A 816 28.57 -26.54 20.08
CA SER A 816 28.54 -26.70 21.54
C SER A 816 27.18 -26.31 22.13
N SER A 817 26.59 -27.21 22.93
CA SER A 817 25.30 -26.93 23.58
C SER A 817 25.39 -25.94 24.74
N PHE A 818 26.57 -25.79 25.35
CA PHE A 818 26.78 -24.79 26.39
C PHE A 818 28.19 -24.23 26.30
N HIS A 819 28.30 -23.12 25.57
CA HIS A 819 29.55 -22.39 25.42
C HIS A 819 29.61 -21.22 26.41
N HIS A 820 30.62 -21.22 27.29
CA HIS A 820 30.85 -20.11 28.21
C HIS A 820 32.28 -19.59 28.09
N ALA A 821 32.43 -18.45 27.42
CA ALA A 821 33.72 -17.79 27.22
C ALA A 821 34.16 -16.91 28.42
N GLY A 822 33.41 -16.92 29.52
CA GLY A 822 33.74 -16.19 30.75
C GLY A 822 34.58 -17.02 31.74
N THR A 823 34.91 -16.41 32.87
CA THR A 823 35.73 -17.04 33.92
C THR A 823 34.91 -17.67 35.06
N GLN A 824 33.59 -17.45 35.08
CA GLN A 824 32.68 -18.00 36.09
C GLN A 824 32.50 -19.51 35.88
N THR A 825 32.55 -20.29 36.96
CA THR A 825 32.15 -21.70 36.91
C THR A 825 30.62 -21.81 36.95
N ILE A 826 30.06 -22.60 36.04
CA ILE A 826 28.62 -22.87 35.96
C ILE A 826 28.36 -24.33 36.33
N ASP A 827 27.50 -24.57 37.32
CA ASP A 827 26.95 -25.90 37.59
C ASP A 827 25.65 -26.08 36.79
N TYR A 828 25.66 -26.98 35.81
CA TYR A 828 24.47 -27.35 35.03
C TYR A 828 23.86 -28.64 35.59
N TYR A 829 22.67 -28.55 36.19
CA TYR A 829 21.96 -29.69 36.76
C TYR A 829 21.01 -30.31 35.73
N HIS A 830 21.13 -31.62 35.49
CA HIS A 830 20.18 -32.35 34.65
C HIS A 830 19.63 -33.59 35.36
N SER A 831 18.44 -33.99 34.94
CA SER A 831 17.72 -35.11 35.53
C SER A 831 18.14 -36.44 34.92
N SER A 832 18.34 -37.45 35.77
CA SER A 832 18.83 -38.79 35.38
C SER A 832 17.76 -39.69 34.76
N ASN A 833 16.47 -39.38 34.99
CA ASN A 833 15.34 -40.25 34.68
C ASN A 833 14.58 -39.85 33.39
N LEU A 834 15.03 -38.80 32.70
CA LEU A 834 14.41 -38.32 31.46
C LEU A 834 15.02 -39.01 30.24
N THR A 835 14.17 -39.40 29.29
CA THR A 835 14.59 -40.01 28.02
C THR A 835 14.94 -38.92 27.00
N GLY A 836 16.22 -38.82 26.64
CA GLY A 836 16.71 -37.83 25.66
C GLY A 836 18.03 -37.16 26.09
N PRO A 837 18.65 -36.35 25.21
CA PRO A 837 19.89 -35.64 25.52
C PRO A 837 19.64 -34.38 26.36
N HIS A 838 19.52 -34.57 27.68
CA HIS A 838 19.34 -33.47 28.64
C HIS A 838 20.66 -32.96 29.26
N ALA A 839 21.76 -33.65 29.00
CA ALA A 839 23.10 -33.17 29.33
C ALA A 839 23.65 -32.37 28.15
N PRO A 840 24.31 -31.21 28.37
CA PRO A 840 24.93 -30.44 27.29
C PRO A 840 25.95 -31.25 26.49
N ILE A 841 25.94 -31.10 25.16
CA ILE A 841 26.92 -31.72 24.25
C ILE A 841 28.12 -30.76 24.10
N SER A 842 29.34 -31.28 24.27
CA SER A 842 30.60 -30.52 24.16
C SER A 842 30.65 -29.20 24.96
N PRO A 843 30.26 -29.18 26.26
CA PRO A 843 30.27 -27.95 27.05
C PRO A 843 31.68 -27.40 27.28
N SER A 844 31.78 -26.09 27.52
CA SER A 844 33.06 -25.44 27.89
C SER A 844 33.62 -25.99 29.21
N SER A 845 34.93 -25.93 29.42
CA SER A 845 35.61 -26.54 30.57
C SER A 845 35.20 -25.97 31.94
N ASN A 846 34.66 -24.75 31.95
CA ASN A 846 34.11 -24.06 33.12
C ASN A 846 32.62 -24.40 33.38
N VAL A 847 31.99 -25.25 32.56
CA VAL A 847 30.62 -25.74 32.76
C VAL A 847 30.66 -27.16 33.33
N SER A 848 30.35 -27.27 34.62
CA SER A 848 30.30 -28.52 35.37
C SER A 848 28.92 -29.18 35.27
N VAL A 849 28.83 -30.29 34.55
CA VAL A 849 27.58 -31.04 34.36
C VAL A 849 27.31 -31.98 35.56
N ARG A 850 26.13 -31.88 36.18
CA ARG A 850 25.74 -32.59 37.41
C ARG A 850 24.50 -33.48 37.17
N ASN A 851 24.67 -34.80 37.33
CA ASN A 851 23.62 -35.81 37.11
C ASN A 851 22.98 -36.31 38.42
N ARG A 852 22.25 -35.46 39.16
CA ARG A 852 21.63 -35.82 40.46
C ARG A 852 20.30 -35.14 40.79
N ALA A 853 19.73 -34.36 39.88
CA ALA A 853 18.53 -33.60 40.16
C ALA A 853 17.25 -34.38 39.83
N ALA A 854 16.13 -34.04 40.49
CA ALA A 854 14.82 -34.55 40.11
C ALA A 854 14.32 -33.85 38.83
N ALA A 855 13.52 -34.56 38.03
CA ALA A 855 12.89 -34.00 36.84
C ALA A 855 12.12 -32.71 37.16
N ASN A 856 12.44 -31.65 36.44
CA ASN A 856 11.61 -30.47 36.34
C ASN A 856 10.31 -30.86 35.65
N SER A 857 9.17 -30.46 36.22
CA SER A 857 7.86 -30.77 35.63
C SER A 857 7.62 -30.05 34.30
N CYS A 858 8.44 -29.04 33.98
CA CYS A 858 8.29 -28.17 32.83
C CYS A 858 6.84 -27.63 32.69
N ALA A 859 6.17 -27.40 33.81
CA ALA A 859 4.78 -26.92 33.87
C ALA A 859 4.69 -25.46 33.38
N SER A 860 3.69 -25.17 32.56
CA SER A 860 3.49 -23.82 32.00
C SER A 860 3.24 -22.82 33.12
N THR A 861 3.84 -21.63 33.03
CA THR A 861 3.56 -20.54 33.99
C THR A 861 2.54 -19.54 33.44
N LEU A 862 1.92 -19.83 32.29
CA LEU A 862 1.02 -18.92 31.58
C LEU A 862 -0.40 -18.83 32.18
N CYS A 863 -0.85 -19.83 32.94
CA CYS A 863 -2.23 -19.95 33.46
C CYS A 863 -2.35 -19.76 34.97
N ASP A 864 -1.23 -19.61 35.69
CA ASP A 864 -1.28 -19.25 37.10
C ASP A 864 -1.68 -17.77 37.20
N ASN A 865 -2.94 -17.55 37.58
CA ASN A 865 -3.42 -16.26 38.13
C ASN A 865 -2.70 -15.91 39.45
N GLY A 866 -1.72 -16.69 39.88
CA GLY A 866 -0.73 -16.32 40.87
C GLY A 866 0.14 -15.20 40.30
N ILE A 867 -0.41 -13.99 40.36
CA ILE A 867 0.28 -12.76 40.74
C ILE A 867 1.73 -13.10 41.17
N VAL A 868 2.69 -13.10 40.24
CA VAL A 868 3.93 -12.40 40.57
C VAL A 868 3.40 -11.02 40.83
N SER A 869 3.34 -10.66 42.11
CA SER A 869 2.85 -9.36 42.51
C SER A 869 3.52 -8.34 41.62
N LYS A 870 2.73 -7.71 40.75
CA LYS A 870 3.04 -6.39 40.19
C LYS A 870 3.03 -5.33 41.30
N THR A 871 3.35 -5.70 42.55
CA THR A 871 4.09 -4.76 43.36
C THR A 871 5.44 -4.63 42.68
N PRO A 872 5.89 -3.40 42.40
CA PRO A 872 7.31 -3.14 42.24
C PRO A 872 8.06 -3.95 43.31
N PRO A 873 9.29 -4.42 43.08
CA PRO A 873 10.07 -4.97 44.17
C PRO A 873 9.91 -4.03 45.36
N ALA A 874 9.77 -4.56 46.57
CA ALA A 874 9.75 -3.74 47.78
C ALA A 874 10.94 -2.73 47.79
N GLY A 875 11.98 -3.00 47.00
CA GLY A 875 12.63 -2.11 46.03
C GLY A 875 12.54 -0.61 46.26
N LEU A 876 11.42 0.07 45.98
CA LEU A 876 11.37 1.53 46.14
C LEU A 876 11.29 1.98 47.60
N VAL A 877 10.57 1.22 48.43
CA VAL A 877 10.59 1.41 49.89
C VAL A 877 11.95 0.98 50.45
N SER A 878 12.62 0.00 49.85
CA SER A 878 13.95 -0.45 50.27
C SER A 878 15.10 0.38 49.71
N LEU A 879 14.95 1.09 48.59
CA LEU A 879 15.96 1.98 48.02
C LEU A 879 15.91 3.31 48.77
N LYS A 880 14.71 3.81 49.05
CA LYS A 880 14.53 4.92 49.99
C LYS A 880 14.97 4.51 51.40
N ALA A 881 14.63 3.32 51.91
CA ALA A 881 15.12 2.88 53.21
C ALA A 881 16.64 2.58 53.24
N ALA A 882 17.24 2.11 52.14
CA ALA A 882 18.68 1.91 52.04
C ALA A 882 19.42 3.24 51.91
N CYS A 883 18.90 4.20 51.14
CA CYS A 883 19.38 5.57 51.11
C CYS A 883 19.17 6.25 52.47
N ASP A 884 17.99 6.15 53.10
CA ASP A 884 17.70 6.69 54.44
C ASP A 884 18.57 6.02 55.52
N SER A 885 18.92 4.72 55.37
CA SER A 885 19.83 4.01 56.27
C SER A 885 21.29 4.41 56.04
N LEU A 886 21.71 4.62 54.78
CA LEU A 886 23.03 5.15 54.44
C LEU A 886 23.15 6.60 54.94
N ILE A 887 22.13 7.43 54.71
CA ILE A 887 22.00 8.79 55.25
C ILE A 887 22.09 8.76 56.77
N GLN A 888 21.37 7.87 57.47
CA GLN A 888 21.48 7.72 58.92
C GLN A 888 22.87 7.25 59.39
N ILE A 889 23.56 6.42 58.62
CA ILE A 889 24.94 5.97 58.92
C ILE A 889 25.93 7.15 58.74
N PHE A 890 25.73 7.95 57.69
CA PHE A 890 26.56 9.14 57.39
C PHE A 890 26.26 10.34 58.31
N GLU A 891 25.03 10.49 58.79
CA GLU A 891 24.63 11.56 59.71
C GLU A 891 25.02 11.27 61.18
N ASN A 892 25.13 10.00 61.58
CA ASN A 892 25.44 9.62 62.96
C ASN A 892 26.94 9.44 63.25
N GLU A 893 27.79 9.23 62.25
CA GLU A 893 29.21 9.02 62.46
C GLU A 893 30.04 10.10 61.76
N ASN A 894 30.87 10.78 62.54
CA ASN A 894 31.76 11.85 62.11
C ASN A 894 32.90 11.27 61.25
N TYR A 895 32.59 10.90 60.00
CA TYR A 895 33.45 10.13 59.08
C TYR A 895 34.71 10.87 58.62
N ALA A 896 34.82 12.17 58.91
CA ALA A 896 35.99 12.98 58.56
C ALA A 896 37.27 12.56 59.32
N GLU A 897 37.17 11.86 60.45
CA GLU A 897 38.36 11.45 61.24
C GLU A 897 38.98 10.10 60.79
N VAL A 898 38.27 9.25 60.04
CA VAL A 898 38.76 7.89 59.70
C VAL A 898 39.55 7.86 58.38
N LEU A 899 39.40 8.87 57.51
CA LEU A 899 40.01 8.90 56.18
C LEU A 899 41.39 9.60 56.11
N ALA A 900 41.94 10.05 57.25
CA ALA A 900 43.14 10.89 57.24
C ALA A 900 44.50 10.16 57.37
N ASP A 901 44.57 8.84 57.59
CA ASP A 901 45.88 8.15 57.65
C ASP A 901 45.79 6.65 57.26
N PRO A 902 46.32 6.25 56.09
CA PRO A 902 46.39 4.84 55.69
C PRO A 902 47.50 4.04 56.39
N THR A 903 48.25 4.60 57.35
CA THR A 903 49.51 4.00 57.83
C THR A 903 49.69 3.85 59.35
N GLY A 904 48.70 4.15 60.20
CA GLY A 904 48.90 4.22 61.65
C GLY A 904 48.12 3.21 62.52
N ASP A 905 48.86 2.39 63.28
CA ASP A 905 48.43 1.53 64.38
C ASP A 905 47.68 2.28 65.52
N THR A 906 46.35 2.45 65.49
CA THR A 906 45.55 2.74 66.71
C THR A 906 44.03 2.61 66.52
N TYR A 907 43.51 1.44 66.13
CA TYR A 907 42.07 1.17 66.30
C TYR A 907 41.86 -0.17 67.02
N ASN A 908 40.95 -0.18 68.00
CA ASN A 908 40.62 -1.42 68.71
C ASN A 908 39.95 -2.41 67.74
N ALA A 909 40.13 -3.71 67.95
CA ALA A 909 39.65 -4.76 67.05
C ALA A 909 38.13 -4.71 66.81
N THR A 910 37.36 -4.13 67.72
CA THR A 910 35.90 -3.96 67.61
C THR A 910 35.54 -2.83 66.64
N THR A 911 36.29 -1.73 66.63
CA THR A 911 36.09 -0.60 65.69
C THR A 911 36.50 -0.97 64.26
N LEU A 912 37.58 -1.74 64.12
CA LEU A 912 38.04 -2.24 62.82
C LEU A 912 37.09 -3.31 62.25
N ALA A 913 36.56 -4.20 63.08
CA ALA A 913 35.56 -5.19 62.67
C ALA A 913 34.22 -4.54 62.29
N ALA A 914 33.80 -3.48 62.99
CA ALA A 914 32.63 -2.69 62.62
C ALA A 914 32.84 -1.99 61.26
N ALA A 915 33.98 -1.33 61.05
CA ALA A 915 34.30 -0.69 59.77
C ALA A 915 34.41 -1.70 58.61
N GLN A 916 34.97 -2.89 58.82
CA GLN A 916 35.06 -3.95 57.80
C GLN A 916 33.70 -4.58 57.47
N SER A 917 32.83 -4.74 58.47
CA SER A 917 31.43 -5.17 58.31
C SER A 917 30.64 -4.15 57.48
N THR A 918 30.80 -2.85 57.78
CA THR A 918 30.17 -1.76 57.04
C THR A 918 30.69 -1.66 55.60
N TRP A 919 32.00 -1.84 55.39
CA TRP A 919 32.62 -1.89 54.05
C TRP A 919 32.14 -3.06 53.19
N ALA A 920 31.87 -4.22 53.79
CA ALA A 920 31.31 -5.36 53.08
C ALA A 920 29.86 -5.11 52.65
N ALA A 921 29.05 -4.51 53.52
CA ALA A 921 27.67 -4.12 53.22
C ALA A 921 27.60 -3.03 52.13
N ILE A 922 28.54 -2.07 52.15
CA ILE A 922 28.68 -1.04 51.11
C ILE A 922 29.01 -1.67 49.75
N ARG A 923 29.96 -2.62 49.69
CA ARG A 923 30.31 -3.29 48.42
C ARG A 923 29.22 -4.22 47.87
N GLU A 924 28.43 -4.86 48.74
CA GLU A 924 27.26 -5.62 48.31
C GLU A 924 26.16 -4.69 47.75
N ALA A 925 25.93 -3.54 48.38
CA ALA A 925 25.03 -2.52 47.87
C ALA A 925 25.53 -1.94 46.53
N GLU A 926 26.84 -1.68 46.40
CA GLU A 926 27.51 -1.15 45.20
C GLU A 926 27.41 -2.09 43.99
N GLN A 927 27.57 -3.41 44.19
CA GLN A 927 27.36 -4.41 43.14
C GLN A 927 25.88 -4.58 42.75
N ALA A 928 24.95 -4.43 43.69
CA ALA A 928 23.52 -4.38 43.40
C ALA A 928 23.13 -3.07 42.67
N LEU A 929 23.84 -1.97 42.95
CA LEU A 929 23.61 -0.65 42.38
C LEU A 929 24.23 -0.48 40.97
N GLN A 930 25.30 -1.18 40.60
CA GLN A 930 25.95 -1.07 39.27
C GLN A 930 25.01 -1.39 38.07
N GLY A 931 24.01 -2.27 38.24
CA GLY A 931 22.96 -2.49 37.24
C GLY A 931 21.76 -1.53 37.35
N GLN A 932 21.62 -0.86 38.50
CA GLN A 932 20.52 0.05 38.84
C GLN A 932 20.94 1.54 38.79
N THR A 933 22.19 1.85 38.42
CA THR A 933 22.80 3.18 38.59
C THR A 933 22.09 4.24 37.74
N GLN A 934 21.69 3.90 36.51
CA GLN A 934 20.89 4.79 35.66
C GLN A 934 19.45 4.99 36.19
N ARG A 935 18.91 4.01 36.92
CA ARG A 935 17.56 4.06 37.51
C ARG A 935 17.51 4.90 38.78
N ALA A 936 18.49 4.73 39.67
CA ALA A 936 18.58 5.46 40.93
C ALA A 936 18.86 6.96 40.71
N ILE A 937 19.75 7.29 39.76
CA ILE A 937 20.11 8.69 39.44
C ILE A 937 18.92 9.45 38.86
N ARG A 938 18.11 8.84 37.98
CA ARG A 938 16.89 9.49 37.44
C ARG A 938 15.77 9.63 38.46
N TYR A 939 15.66 8.71 39.42
CA TYR A 939 14.69 8.80 40.52
C TYR A 939 15.06 9.94 41.52
N LEU A 940 16.34 10.07 41.87
CA LEU A 940 16.84 11.10 42.79
C LEU A 940 16.75 12.53 42.21
N LEU A 941 16.79 12.69 40.88
CA LEU A 941 16.72 13.99 40.21
C LEU A 941 15.28 14.54 40.05
N ASN A 942 14.25 13.71 40.27
CA ASN A 942 12.83 14.09 40.14
C ASN A 942 12.08 14.19 41.48
N ASP A 943 12.72 13.83 42.60
CA ASP A 943 12.13 13.96 43.94
C ASP A 943 12.47 15.34 44.55
N THR A 944 11.44 16.09 44.96
CA THR A 944 11.58 17.45 45.52
C THR A 944 12.09 17.46 46.96
N VAL A 945 12.27 16.29 47.58
CA VAL A 945 12.61 16.12 49.01
C VAL A 945 14.07 15.72 49.23
N VAL A 946 14.79 15.30 48.18
CA VAL A 946 16.16 14.79 48.30
C VAL A 946 17.17 15.92 48.32
N ASP A 947 18.06 15.90 49.32
CA ASP A 947 19.18 16.83 49.42
C ASP A 947 20.19 16.56 48.29
N LEU A 948 20.15 17.42 47.28
CA LEU A 948 21.02 17.38 46.09
C LEU A 948 22.52 17.44 46.46
N TYR A 949 22.88 17.99 47.63
CA TYR A 949 24.25 18.00 48.13
C TYR A 949 24.75 16.58 48.50
N ALA A 950 23.87 15.73 49.02
CA ALA A 950 24.21 14.36 49.40
C ALA A 950 24.42 13.46 48.18
N VAL A 951 23.65 13.70 47.09
CA VAL A 951 23.80 12.98 45.81
C VAL A 951 25.11 13.35 45.12
N ALA A 952 25.50 14.63 45.15
CA ALA A 952 26.76 15.10 44.61
C ALA A 952 27.98 14.57 45.40
N ALA A 953 27.90 14.53 46.74
CA ALA A 953 28.93 13.94 47.59
C ALA A 953 29.09 12.42 47.38
N TRP A 954 27.99 11.71 47.08
CA TRP A 954 27.99 10.28 46.78
C TRP A 954 28.64 9.94 45.43
N LEU A 955 28.39 10.74 44.38
CA LEU A 955 29.07 10.61 43.08
C LEU A 955 30.58 10.85 43.21
N ALA A 956 30.97 11.86 44.00
CA ALA A 956 32.36 12.26 44.22
C ALA A 956 33.24 11.23 44.98
N LEU A 957 32.62 10.28 45.70
CA LEU A 957 33.32 9.31 46.57
C LEU A 957 33.23 7.86 46.07
N SER A 958 32.56 7.60 44.94
CA SER A 958 32.43 6.26 44.34
C SER A 958 33.74 5.83 43.66
N PRO A 959 34.48 4.83 44.19
CA PRO A 959 35.71 4.36 43.59
C PRO A 959 35.39 3.44 42.39
N GLY A 960 35.28 4.05 41.22
CA GLY A 960 34.96 3.36 39.97
C GLY A 960 34.70 4.28 38.79
N ILE A 961 34.45 5.57 39.05
CA ILE A 961 34.35 6.60 38.00
C ILE A 961 35.74 7.23 37.85
N THR A 962 36.65 6.54 37.19
CA THR A 962 38.07 6.95 37.12
C THR A 962 38.37 8.15 36.21
N SER A 963 37.38 8.92 35.75
CA SER A 963 37.63 10.24 35.12
C SER A 963 36.36 11.11 35.05
N ARG A 964 36.50 12.43 35.26
CA ARG A 964 35.42 13.45 35.08
C ARG A 964 34.77 13.43 33.67
N TYR A 965 35.42 12.77 32.72
CA TYR A 965 34.90 12.41 31.40
C TYR A 965 33.59 11.59 31.49
N GLN A 966 33.53 10.60 32.38
CA GLN A 966 32.36 9.72 32.54
C GLN A 966 31.20 10.39 33.28
N GLU A 967 31.48 11.23 34.29
CA GLU A 967 30.46 12.04 34.99
C GLU A 967 29.73 12.99 34.04
N THR A 968 30.48 13.67 33.17
CA THR A 968 29.92 14.67 32.24
C THR A 968 29.21 14.03 31.05
N GLU A 969 29.68 12.86 30.59
CA GLU A 969 28.99 12.04 29.57
C GLU A 969 27.65 11.52 30.09
N ILE A 970 27.59 11.11 31.37
CA ILE A 970 26.35 10.73 32.05
C ILE A 970 25.41 11.94 32.16
N ALA A 971 25.88 13.09 32.64
CA ALA A 971 25.05 14.31 32.75
C ALA A 971 24.51 14.83 31.39
N SER A 972 25.32 14.75 30.33
CA SER A 972 24.96 15.15 28.96
C SER A 972 23.95 14.18 28.33
N SER A 973 24.12 12.86 28.55
CA SER A 973 23.18 11.83 28.10
C SER A 973 21.81 11.89 28.80
N LEU A 974 21.72 12.63 29.91
CA LEU A 974 20.51 12.85 30.71
C LEU A 974 19.82 14.19 30.42
N GLY A 975 20.31 14.98 29.46
CA GLY A 975 19.65 16.22 29.01
C GLY A 975 19.81 17.44 29.93
N LEU A 976 20.73 17.38 30.90
CA LEU A 976 21.00 18.46 31.85
C LEU A 976 21.89 19.53 31.20
N SER A 977 21.33 20.35 30.31
CA SER A 977 22.11 21.27 29.49
C SER A 977 22.20 22.71 30.01
N ASN A 978 21.68 23.04 31.20
CA ASN A 978 21.58 24.47 31.62
C ASN A 978 21.45 24.79 33.12
N SER A 979 21.72 23.89 34.07
CA SER A 979 21.54 24.22 35.50
C SER A 979 22.85 24.67 36.16
N SER A 980 22.75 25.69 37.02
CA SER A 980 23.75 26.15 37.99
C SER A 980 24.40 25.03 38.82
N MET A 981 23.78 23.86 38.83
CA MET A 981 24.18 22.62 39.48
C MET A 981 25.57 22.09 39.06
N LEU A 982 25.96 22.21 37.78
CA LEU A 982 27.29 21.79 37.31
C LEU A 982 28.41 22.70 37.86
N LEU A 983 28.10 23.99 38.05
CA LEU A 983 29.00 24.97 38.64
C LEU A 983 29.16 24.77 40.16
N ASP A 984 28.10 24.31 40.84
CA ASP A 984 28.11 23.98 42.26
C ASP A 984 28.86 22.66 42.56
N ILE A 985 28.82 21.68 41.64
CA ILE A 985 29.63 20.45 41.71
C ILE A 985 31.13 20.77 41.49
N ALA A 986 31.44 21.75 40.63
CA ALA A 986 32.80 22.19 40.35
C ALA A 986 33.45 22.96 41.52
N THR A 987 32.66 23.67 42.34
CA THR A 987 33.17 24.49 43.46
C THR A 987 33.48 23.70 44.75
N LEU A 988 33.04 22.45 44.85
CA LEU A 988 33.31 21.56 46.00
C LEU A 988 34.66 20.82 45.91
N TYR A 989 35.37 20.95 44.79
CA TYR A 989 36.72 20.42 44.60
C TYR A 989 37.70 21.58 44.38
N VAL A 990 38.85 21.55 45.05
CA VAL A 990 39.97 22.47 44.74
C VAL A 990 40.64 21.95 43.47
N SER A 991 40.20 22.43 42.31
CA SER A 991 40.77 22.15 40.98
C SER A 991 42.00 23.02 40.72
N THR A 992 42.91 22.53 39.86
CA THR A 992 43.96 23.37 39.29
C THR A 992 43.39 24.21 38.13
N PRO A 993 43.92 25.42 37.86
CA PRO A 993 43.42 26.29 36.77
C PRO A 993 43.41 25.61 35.39
N GLU A 994 44.34 24.71 35.11
CA GLU A 994 44.38 23.96 33.84
C GLU A 994 43.19 22.97 33.68
N GLU A 995 42.70 22.37 34.77
CA GLU A 995 41.56 21.43 34.74
C GLU A 995 40.21 22.16 34.58
N GLN A 996 40.13 23.40 35.04
CA GLN A 996 38.95 24.27 34.87
C GLN A 996 38.82 24.74 33.41
N ASP A 997 39.94 25.13 32.80
CA ASP A 997 39.97 25.57 31.40
C ASP A 997 39.64 24.42 30.43
N GLU A 998 40.06 23.19 30.72
CA GLU A 998 39.76 22.03 29.87
C GLU A 998 38.27 21.61 29.95
N HIS A 999 37.64 21.82 31.11
CA HIS A 999 36.21 21.59 31.36
C HIS A 999 35.31 22.55 30.57
N ASP A 1000 35.58 23.85 30.66
CA ASP A 1000 34.80 24.89 29.97
C ASP A 1000 34.90 24.73 28.43
N ASN A 1001 36.09 24.39 27.93
CA ASN A 1001 36.33 24.16 26.51
C ASN A 1001 35.62 22.91 25.94
N TYR A 1002 35.32 21.88 26.76
CA TYR A 1002 34.57 20.68 26.32
C TYR A 1002 33.04 20.90 26.31
N MET A 1003 32.53 21.76 27.20
CA MET A 1003 31.13 22.21 27.18
C MET A 1003 30.81 22.99 25.92
N ASP A 1004 31.70 23.91 25.52
CA ASP A 1004 31.56 24.70 24.30
C ASP A 1004 31.65 23.82 23.04
N PHE A 1005 32.50 22.79 23.03
CA PHE A 1005 32.59 21.81 21.95
C PHE A 1005 31.33 20.96 21.77
N ASN A 1006 30.68 20.52 22.85
CA ASN A 1006 29.42 19.76 22.77
C ASN A 1006 28.23 20.63 22.31
N LEU A 1007 28.22 21.90 22.69
CA LEU A 1007 27.25 22.87 22.18
C LEU A 1007 27.43 23.10 20.68
N LEU A 1008 28.69 23.21 20.22
CA LEU A 1008 29.04 23.29 18.81
C LEU A 1008 28.71 22.00 18.02
N ARG A 1009 28.98 20.81 18.59
CA ARG A 1009 28.64 19.49 17.99
C ARG A 1009 27.14 19.37 17.71
N LYS A 1010 26.30 19.83 18.65
CA LYS A 1010 24.83 19.87 18.50
C LYS A 1010 24.39 20.85 17.41
N GLN A 1011 25.09 21.97 17.25
CA GLN A 1011 24.84 22.96 16.19
C GLN A 1011 25.39 22.53 14.81
N LEU A 1012 26.41 21.67 14.76
CA LEU A 1012 26.96 21.12 13.51
C LEU A 1012 26.15 19.90 13.03
N SER A 1013 25.56 19.11 13.93
CA SER A 1013 24.67 17.99 13.56
C SER A 1013 23.37 18.41 12.90
N THR A 1014 22.91 19.65 13.09
CA THR A 1014 21.76 20.21 12.36
C THR A 1014 22.11 20.62 10.93
N LEU A 1015 23.40 20.73 10.59
CA LEU A 1015 23.90 21.11 9.26
C LEU A 1015 24.19 19.91 8.34
N SER A 1016 24.23 18.67 8.87
CA SER A 1016 24.49 17.45 8.10
C SER A 1016 23.30 16.90 7.31
N ASP A 1017 22.11 17.52 7.39
CA ASP A 1017 20.88 17.09 6.69
C ASP A 1017 20.77 17.61 5.24
N GLY A 1018 21.88 18.05 4.64
CA GLY A 1018 21.99 18.36 3.20
C GLY A 1018 21.19 19.56 2.67
N ARG A 1019 20.49 20.33 3.52
CA ARG A 1019 19.60 21.43 3.12
C ARG A 1019 20.18 22.85 3.24
N VAL A 1020 21.43 23.02 3.67
CA VAL A 1020 22.01 24.36 3.89
C VAL A 1020 23.31 24.54 3.10
N ASN A 1021 23.35 25.61 2.29
CA ASN A 1021 24.51 26.02 1.51
C ASN A 1021 25.54 26.66 2.47
N TRP A 1022 26.67 25.99 2.69
CA TRP A 1022 27.70 26.32 3.69
C TRP A 1022 28.24 27.77 3.74
N PRO A 1023 28.24 28.60 2.67
CA PRO A 1023 28.85 29.94 2.77
C PRO A 1023 27.97 31.04 3.37
N ALA A 1024 26.65 30.84 3.53
CA ALA A 1024 25.72 31.95 3.84
C ALA A 1024 25.39 32.14 5.33
N ALA A 1025 25.93 31.30 6.20
CA ALA A 1025 25.74 31.31 7.64
C ALA A 1025 27.11 30.87 8.22
N MET A 1026 27.88 31.62 9.02
CA MET A 1026 27.52 32.44 10.16
C MET A 1026 28.78 33.17 10.69
N PRO A 1027 28.76 34.49 10.96
CA PRO A 1027 29.87 35.20 11.61
C PRO A 1027 30.08 34.80 13.09
N THR A 1028 29.04 34.34 13.77
CA THR A 1028 29.03 34.04 15.21
C THR A 1028 29.72 32.72 15.56
N GLN A 1029 29.55 31.66 14.77
CA GLN A 1029 30.23 30.37 15.00
C GLN A 1029 31.72 30.44 14.67
N VAL A 1030 32.11 31.22 13.66
CA VAL A 1030 33.52 31.43 13.32
C VAL A 1030 34.23 32.16 14.46
N ALA A 1031 33.62 33.21 15.02
CA ALA A 1031 34.16 33.95 16.16
C ALA A 1031 34.32 33.06 17.41
N GLU A 1032 33.37 32.16 17.65
CA GLU A 1032 33.43 31.23 18.79
C GLU A 1032 34.54 30.18 18.60
N LEU A 1033 34.67 29.65 17.38
CA LEU A 1033 35.78 28.77 17.01
C LEU A 1033 37.14 29.47 17.16
N GLN A 1034 37.25 30.75 16.81
CA GLN A 1034 38.50 31.52 16.94
C GLN A 1034 38.85 31.74 18.41
N ARG A 1035 37.85 32.01 19.24
CA ARG A 1035 38.00 32.09 20.70
C ARG A 1035 38.55 30.77 21.28
N ILE A 1036 38.02 29.63 20.85
CA ILE A 1036 38.48 28.29 21.29
C ILE A 1036 39.89 27.97 20.77
N ALA A 1037 40.23 28.40 19.54
CA ALA A 1037 41.54 28.24 18.93
C ALA A 1037 42.63 29.12 19.61
N GLU A 1038 42.28 30.30 20.10
CA GLU A 1038 43.23 31.26 20.71
C GLU A 1038 43.44 31.05 22.22
N ALA A 1039 42.57 30.30 22.89
CA ALA A 1039 42.55 30.20 24.35
C ALA A 1039 43.56 29.22 25.00
N ASN A 1040 44.06 28.17 24.32
CA ASN A 1040 44.98 27.17 24.94
C ASN A 1040 45.68 26.20 23.95
N THR A 1041 46.51 25.26 24.44
CA THR A 1041 47.31 24.25 23.67
C THR A 1041 46.77 22.80 23.70
N GLY A 1042 45.50 22.59 24.08
CA GLY A 1042 44.87 21.25 24.15
C GLY A 1042 44.24 20.73 22.85
N ARG A 1043 43.78 19.47 22.84
CA ARG A 1043 43.16 18.81 21.66
C ARG A 1043 41.99 19.60 21.05
N SER A 1044 41.17 20.25 21.89
CA SER A 1044 40.03 21.04 21.44
C SER A 1044 40.44 22.31 20.69
N SER A 1045 41.52 22.96 21.14
CA SER A 1045 42.13 24.11 20.45
C SER A 1045 42.78 23.68 19.14
N ALA A 1046 43.54 22.58 19.13
CA ALA A 1046 44.12 22.02 17.91
C ALA A 1046 43.03 21.65 16.87
N MET A 1047 41.89 21.12 17.33
CA MET A 1047 40.77 20.78 16.46
C MET A 1047 40.00 22.00 15.98
N ALA A 1048 39.80 23.03 16.82
CA ALA A 1048 39.21 24.31 16.43
C ALA A 1048 40.09 25.07 15.42
N LYS A 1049 41.40 25.13 15.65
CA LYS A 1049 42.41 25.62 14.68
C LYS A 1049 42.34 24.84 13.37
N GLY A 1050 42.17 23.52 13.44
CA GLY A 1050 41.99 22.65 12.28
C GLY A 1050 40.70 22.91 11.49
N VAL A 1051 39.57 23.14 12.17
CA VAL A 1051 38.29 23.47 11.54
C VAL A 1051 38.31 24.86 10.92
N LEU A 1052 38.91 25.85 11.60
CA LEU A 1052 39.08 27.23 11.10
C LEU A 1052 40.00 27.31 9.89
N CYS A 1053 41.12 26.58 9.94
CA CYS A 1053 42.06 26.50 8.83
C CYS A 1053 41.45 25.75 7.63
N PHE A 1054 40.61 24.73 7.87
CA PHE A 1054 40.02 23.91 6.80
C PHE A 1054 38.79 24.51 6.12
N PHE A 1055 37.87 25.15 6.85
CA PHE A 1055 36.61 25.67 6.29
C PHE A 1055 36.61 27.18 6.06
N PHE A 1056 37.49 27.93 6.72
CA PHE A 1056 37.43 29.39 6.75
C PHE A 1056 38.77 30.08 6.38
N ASP A 1057 39.81 29.31 6.03
CA ASP A 1057 41.17 29.80 5.68
C ASP A 1057 41.83 30.64 6.80
N ILE A 1058 41.48 30.39 8.06
CA ILE A 1058 42.05 31.06 9.25
C ILE A 1058 42.96 30.06 9.98
N CYS A 1059 44.26 30.09 9.70
CA CYS A 1059 45.26 29.16 10.24
C CYS A 1059 46.17 29.83 11.29
N TYR A 1060 46.61 29.07 12.29
CA TYR A 1060 47.43 29.54 13.43
C TYR A 1060 48.78 28.81 13.46
N GLU A 1061 49.91 29.50 13.72
CA GLU A 1061 51.25 28.89 13.89
C GLU A 1061 51.47 28.46 15.36
N GLU A 1062 52.11 27.31 15.61
CA GLU A 1062 52.33 26.76 16.98
C GLU A 1062 53.77 26.99 17.50
N ASP A 1063 53.89 27.54 18.71
CA ASP A 1063 55.15 27.66 19.47
C ASP A 1063 55.44 26.37 20.29
N GLY A 1064 56.45 25.61 19.84
CA GLY A 1064 57.40 24.84 20.65
C GLY A 1064 56.92 23.74 21.63
N GLY A 1065 56.95 22.47 21.20
CA GLY A 1065 56.99 21.31 22.11
C GLY A 1065 56.72 19.96 21.43
N GLU A 1066 57.76 19.36 20.84
CA GLU A 1066 57.86 17.99 20.29
C GLU A 1066 56.56 17.24 19.93
N THR A 1067 55.94 17.65 18.82
CA THR A 1067 55.13 16.77 17.97
C THR A 1067 55.67 16.84 16.54
N ARG A 1068 56.17 15.70 16.04
CA ARG A 1068 56.44 15.53 14.61
C ARG A 1068 55.13 15.19 13.92
N GLY A 1069 54.71 16.06 13.01
CA GLY A 1069 53.57 15.85 12.12
C GLY A 1069 53.09 17.14 11.46
N HIS A 1070 53.97 17.84 10.74
CA HIS A 1070 53.61 18.99 9.90
C HIS A 1070 52.70 18.56 8.75
N LEU A 1071 51.61 19.30 8.49
CA LEU A 1071 51.02 19.42 7.16
C LEU A 1071 50.42 20.82 6.94
N VAL A 1072 51.10 21.64 6.14
CA VAL A 1072 50.46 22.61 5.23
C VAL A 1072 51.08 22.41 3.85
N GLU A 1073 50.26 22.07 2.86
CA GLU A 1073 50.07 22.84 1.61
C GLU A 1073 49.17 22.05 0.63
N THR A 1074 48.26 22.78 0.00
CA THR A 1074 47.23 22.41 -0.96
C THR A 1074 47.81 21.97 -2.31
N PHE A 1075 47.52 20.78 -2.85
CA PHE A 1075 47.78 20.49 -4.27
C PHE A 1075 46.85 19.47 -4.94
N HIS A 1076 46.39 19.84 -6.15
CA HIS A 1076 45.74 19.01 -7.17
C HIS A 1076 46.81 18.31 -8.04
N GLY A 1077 46.69 16.99 -8.25
CA GLY A 1077 47.28 16.27 -9.39
C GLY A 1077 48.71 15.70 -9.26
N THR A 1078 48.82 14.38 -9.44
CA THR A 1078 49.99 13.55 -9.83
C THR A 1078 51.37 13.76 -9.17
N SER A 1079 51.71 12.80 -8.28
CA SER A 1079 53.03 12.29 -7.82
C SER A 1079 54.18 13.25 -7.44
N ILE A 1080 54.68 13.16 -6.19
CA ILE A 1080 56.04 12.68 -5.77
C ILE A 1080 56.22 12.87 -4.24
N GLN A 1081 57.04 12.00 -3.62
CA GLN A 1081 57.42 11.91 -2.20
C GLN A 1081 58.06 13.18 -1.57
N ASN A 1082 57.89 13.32 -0.25
CA ASN A 1082 58.86 13.87 0.75
C ASN A 1082 58.26 13.66 2.16
N GLY A 1083 58.96 13.33 3.24
CA GLY A 1083 60.36 12.97 3.48
C GLY A 1083 60.47 12.39 4.91
N THR A 1084 61.23 11.30 5.03
CA THR A 1084 61.99 10.84 6.22
C THR A 1084 61.40 10.82 7.63
N ASP A 1085 60.10 10.59 7.86
CA ASP A 1085 59.58 10.03 9.13
C ASP A 1085 58.14 9.47 8.98
N GLY A 1086 58.01 8.16 8.79
CA GLY A 1086 56.84 7.32 9.14
C GLY A 1086 55.40 7.77 8.81
N GLY A 1087 55.09 8.26 7.60
CA GLY A 1087 53.73 8.67 7.22
C GLY A 1087 52.80 7.57 6.65
N LEU A 1088 51.48 7.76 6.82
CA LEU A 1088 50.37 7.00 6.23
C LEU A 1088 50.03 7.53 4.83
N LEU A 1089 49.96 6.64 3.84
CA LEU A 1089 49.66 6.95 2.45
C LEU A 1089 48.29 6.39 2.08
N VAL A 1090 47.36 7.26 1.64
CA VAL A 1090 46.02 6.88 1.22
C VAL A 1090 45.79 7.30 -0.23
N TYR A 1091 45.63 6.34 -1.14
CA TYR A 1091 45.40 6.58 -2.56
C TYR A 1091 43.97 6.20 -2.94
N PRO A 1092 43.09 7.17 -3.28
CA PRO A 1092 41.82 6.84 -3.88
C PRO A 1092 42.03 6.34 -5.31
N ASN A 1093 41.36 5.25 -5.69
CA ASN A 1093 41.17 4.86 -7.09
C ASN A 1093 39.73 5.20 -7.50
N PRO A 1094 39.52 6.38 -8.09
CA PRO A 1094 38.18 6.90 -8.37
C PRO A 1094 37.41 6.09 -9.43
N THR A 1095 38.05 5.15 -10.13
CA THR A 1095 37.38 4.34 -11.18
C THR A 1095 36.66 3.11 -10.62
N ASN A 1096 36.98 2.67 -9.39
CA ASN A 1096 36.38 1.48 -8.80
C ASN A 1096 35.98 1.61 -7.31
N GLY A 1097 36.08 2.81 -6.73
CA GLY A 1097 35.65 3.07 -5.35
C GLY A 1097 36.53 2.41 -4.27
N MET A 1098 37.77 2.07 -4.63
CA MET A 1098 38.76 1.50 -3.72
C MET A 1098 39.68 2.58 -3.17
N LEU A 1099 40.00 2.50 -1.88
CA LEU A 1099 41.11 3.22 -1.24
C LEU A 1099 42.29 2.28 -1.04
N TYR A 1100 43.47 2.71 -1.44
CA TYR A 1100 44.71 1.99 -1.17
C TYR A 1100 45.39 2.62 0.02
N VAL A 1101 45.72 1.84 1.03
CA VAL A 1101 46.29 2.31 2.29
C VAL A 1101 47.62 1.62 2.51
N ALA A 1102 48.71 2.40 2.55
CA ALA A 1102 50.05 1.90 2.73
C ALA A 1102 50.80 2.70 3.80
N LEU A 1103 51.72 2.05 4.51
CA LEU A 1103 52.66 2.72 5.39
C LEU A 1103 53.94 3.01 4.62
N SER A 1104 54.51 4.20 4.81
CA SER A 1104 55.78 4.57 4.18
C SER A 1104 57.00 3.81 4.75
N ASN A 1105 56.83 3.12 5.88
CA ASN A 1105 57.86 2.28 6.51
C ASN A 1105 57.61 0.79 6.21
N ALA A 1106 58.53 0.12 5.51
CA ALA A 1106 58.37 -1.25 5.03
C ALA A 1106 58.54 -2.34 6.11
N GLU A 1107 58.87 -1.96 7.36
CA GLU A 1107 59.08 -2.90 8.48
C GLU A 1107 57.86 -3.06 9.40
N GLU A 1108 56.78 -2.28 9.25
CA GLU A 1108 55.53 -2.44 10.03
C GLU A 1108 54.36 -2.96 9.17
N SER A 1109 53.55 -3.86 9.73
CA SER A 1109 52.32 -4.38 9.10
C SER A 1109 51.06 -3.78 9.72
N ILE A 1110 50.04 -3.53 8.91
CA ILE A 1110 48.73 -3.03 9.36
C ILE A 1110 47.98 -4.15 10.11
N ASP A 1111 47.48 -3.82 11.31
CA ASP A 1111 46.66 -4.71 12.15
C ASP A 1111 45.17 -4.40 11.98
N ARG A 1112 44.81 -3.12 12.05
CA ARG A 1112 43.42 -2.67 11.96
C ARG A 1112 43.28 -1.33 11.24
N ILE A 1113 42.22 -1.19 10.46
CA ILE A 1113 41.80 0.08 9.86
C ILE A 1113 40.38 0.39 10.29
N VAL A 1114 40.12 1.64 10.70
CA VAL A 1114 38.81 2.13 11.17
C VAL A 1114 38.46 3.38 10.38
N ILE A 1115 37.26 3.43 9.82
CA ILE A 1115 36.69 4.61 9.16
C ILE A 1115 35.55 5.13 10.02
N ALA A 1116 35.58 6.41 10.36
CA ALA A 1116 34.56 7.09 11.14
C ALA A 1116 33.99 8.30 10.38
N ASN A 1117 32.73 8.63 10.62
CA ASN A 1117 32.13 9.87 10.11
C ASN A 1117 32.55 11.08 10.98
N LEU A 1118 32.14 12.30 10.59
CA LEU A 1118 32.46 13.53 11.33
C LEU A 1118 31.91 13.60 12.77
N THR A 1119 31.02 12.68 13.17
CA THR A 1119 30.54 12.56 14.55
C THR A 1119 31.37 11.57 15.38
N GLY A 1120 32.45 11.01 14.82
CA GLY A 1120 33.31 10.01 15.48
C GLY A 1120 32.72 8.60 15.52
N ARG A 1121 31.58 8.36 14.87
CA ARG A 1121 30.96 7.03 14.81
C ARG A 1121 31.71 6.17 13.79
N GLU A 1122 32.21 5.02 14.23
CA GLU A 1122 32.78 4.00 13.36
C GLU A 1122 31.72 3.53 12.35
N VAL A 1123 32.01 3.75 11.07
CA VAL A 1123 31.13 3.36 9.94
C VAL A 1123 31.65 2.15 9.19
N ALA A 1124 32.95 1.84 9.30
CA ALA A 1124 33.55 0.62 8.79
C ALA A 1124 34.85 0.30 9.53
N ALA A 1125 35.19 -0.98 9.66
CA ALA A 1125 36.50 -1.42 10.12
C ALA A 1125 36.96 -2.69 9.40
N PHE A 1126 38.27 -2.79 9.23
CA PHE A 1126 38.96 -3.83 8.48
C PHE A 1126 40.10 -4.38 9.33
N ALA A 1127 40.33 -5.70 9.30
CA ALA A 1127 41.36 -6.38 10.09
C ALA A 1127 42.33 -7.13 9.17
N GLY A 1128 43.62 -7.08 9.48
CA GLY A 1128 44.70 -7.72 8.69
C GLY A 1128 45.38 -6.79 7.67
N PRO A 1129 46.43 -7.27 6.98
CA PRO A 1129 47.37 -6.45 6.20
C PRO A 1129 46.82 -5.95 4.85
N ASP A 1130 45.51 -5.87 4.67
CA ASP A 1130 44.90 -5.53 3.38
C ASP A 1130 45.04 -4.02 3.08
N GLU A 1131 45.96 -3.71 2.16
CA GLU A 1131 46.25 -2.35 1.67
C GLU A 1131 45.17 -1.81 0.72
N ARG A 1132 44.03 -2.50 0.55
CA ARG A 1132 42.97 -2.15 -0.41
C ARG A 1132 41.60 -2.24 0.25
N ILE A 1133 40.96 -1.10 0.43
CA ILE A 1133 39.69 -0.95 1.13
C ILE A 1133 38.60 -0.56 0.16
N ASP A 1134 37.55 -1.37 0.05
CA ASP A 1134 36.36 -0.98 -0.70
C ASP A 1134 35.51 -0.01 0.14
N VAL A 1135 35.32 1.21 -0.36
CA VAL A 1135 34.50 2.24 0.30
C VAL A 1135 33.24 2.59 -0.49
N THR A 1136 32.89 1.81 -1.51
CA THR A 1136 31.71 2.04 -2.36
C THR A 1136 30.41 2.14 -1.55
N ALA A 1137 30.29 1.35 -0.47
CA ALA A 1137 29.12 1.30 0.41
C ALA A 1137 28.96 2.50 1.37
N LEU A 1138 29.98 3.36 1.53
CA LEU A 1138 29.86 4.54 2.39
C LEU A 1138 29.00 5.61 1.70
N PRO A 1139 28.10 6.33 2.39
CA PRO A 1139 27.37 7.44 1.78
C PRO A 1139 28.33 8.59 1.38
N ALA A 1140 27.88 9.50 0.50
CA ALA A 1140 28.65 10.70 0.21
C ALA A 1140 28.84 11.53 1.49
N GLY A 1141 30.08 11.90 1.80
CA GLY A 1141 30.41 12.50 3.09
C GLY A 1141 31.91 12.59 3.33
N ILE A 1142 32.28 13.23 4.44
CA ILE A 1142 33.67 13.38 4.89
C ILE A 1142 33.94 12.33 5.97
N TYR A 1143 35.05 11.59 5.82
CA TYR A 1143 35.41 10.50 6.71
C TYR A 1143 36.83 10.64 7.24
N LEU A 1144 37.00 10.21 8.50
CA LEU A 1144 38.27 10.06 9.18
C LEU A 1144 38.69 8.59 9.08
N ILE A 1145 39.95 8.32 8.79
CA ILE A 1145 40.50 6.96 8.74
C ILE A 1145 41.62 6.83 9.77
N THR A 1146 41.60 5.77 10.56
CA THR A 1146 42.61 5.43 11.57
C THR A 1146 43.17 4.05 11.25
N VAL A 1147 44.48 3.92 11.21
CA VAL A 1147 45.21 2.68 10.90
C VAL A 1147 46.10 2.35 12.08
N THR A 1148 45.86 1.22 12.73
CA THR A 1148 46.69 0.71 13.82
C THR A 1148 47.63 -0.35 13.26
N THR A 1149 48.91 -0.24 13.55
CA THR A 1149 49.92 -1.24 13.15
C THR A 1149 50.03 -2.37 14.17
N ALA A 1150 50.66 -3.48 13.79
CA ALA A 1150 50.84 -4.65 14.67
C ALA A 1150 51.67 -4.34 15.94
N SER A 1151 52.44 -3.25 15.95
CA SER A 1151 53.15 -2.72 17.12
C SER A 1151 52.26 -1.83 18.02
N GLY A 1152 51.00 -1.60 17.63
CA GLY A 1152 50.01 -0.80 18.36
C GLY A 1152 50.04 0.69 18.05
N ASN A 1153 50.84 1.14 17.07
CA ASN A 1153 50.96 2.55 16.72
C ASN A 1153 49.78 3.00 15.83
N PRO A 1154 49.00 4.02 16.21
CA PRO A 1154 47.91 4.53 15.39
C PRO A 1154 48.38 5.65 14.45
N PHE A 1155 48.00 5.54 13.18
CA PHE A 1155 48.15 6.56 12.15
C PHE A 1155 46.77 7.04 11.70
N SER A 1156 46.61 8.33 11.44
CA SER A 1156 45.31 8.90 11.07
C SER A 1156 45.37 9.68 9.76
N GLY A 1157 44.30 9.64 8.99
CA GLY A 1157 44.13 10.34 7.72
C GLY A 1157 42.66 10.74 7.48
N LYS A 1158 42.38 11.31 6.30
CA LYS A 1158 41.01 11.71 5.90
C LYS A 1158 40.77 11.50 4.40
N PHE A 1159 39.51 11.28 4.03
CA PHE A 1159 39.06 11.31 2.63
C PHE A 1159 37.61 11.82 2.51
N VAL A 1160 37.26 12.30 1.32
CA VAL A 1160 35.91 12.77 0.98
C VAL A 1160 35.34 11.85 -0.08
N LYS A 1161 34.13 11.33 0.14
CA LYS A 1161 33.40 10.54 -0.85
C LYS A 1161 32.31 11.39 -1.47
N THR A 1162 32.32 11.52 -2.78
CA THR A 1162 31.30 12.23 -3.55
C THR A 1162 30.41 11.24 -4.29
N ASN A 1163 29.28 11.68 -4.85
CA ASN A 1163 28.44 10.83 -5.69
C ASN A 1163 29.19 10.47 -6.99
N GLY A 1164 29.90 9.34 -6.97
CA GLY A 1164 30.59 8.76 -8.13
C GLY A 1164 32.12 8.77 -8.11
N MET A 1165 32.78 9.36 -7.09
CA MET A 1165 34.24 9.30 -6.86
C MET A 1165 34.59 9.40 -5.38
#